data_AF-A0A350RAE0-F1
#
_entry.id   AF-A0A350RAE0-F1
#
_cell.length_a   1.000
_cell.length_b   1.000
_cell.length_c   1.000
_cell.angle_alpha   90.00
_cell.angle_beta   90.00
_cell.angle_gamma   90.00
#
_symmetry.space_group_name_H-M   'P 1'
#
loop_
_entity.id
_entity.type
_entity.pdbx_description
1 polymer ?
#
loop_
_entity_poly.entity_id
_entity_poly.type
_entity_poly.pdbx_seq_one_letter_code
_entity_poly.pdbx_strand_id
1 'polypeptide(L)'
;MNQTKTLRKLAIFVLIFAGLLTLAACNSGEKTPYGSISDDAYLTIGDITVTEKELYDQLRMQGASVLATMIDEQIFADQVDAARALITANDEETSKYLDEIINNAIHGTSDLETLEKNYNENPERFVRNIEQFVDSLYLLDNSINIESVKDSILALADTYENYASIPLLLERYILRVAQKAYAKEILDEEVLDEENANYISEESLVNYYNTNLAGRYDVNALVIRFINLNEANAALYQASIKSDSKGLWYKIPDIRITSGNPGYVDLNNETPTGNGHIVTILSDLGILSKLGVDREDRSQISVADYENYYKRYVISTTRETGRPDEALTAEQVKAEFVNIYNILNPANKVEVAVDGTIVAQAGSAFDSLLTYEDLTKMNTSLRSHVYTTLTAETQMDDLLDLSTQKPFSSRVQTFGNSRYLVYKLDDASDAEEDILVETEDDPDVKEFATTEAAQAKRDEAFDKVFEAKLTSTYISSKVSELYEDKELNIYDKVVRAFYEQSYGYEGSTKDRTGDVIATIDGNDILVDDFYAELEKSYGINLSLDLASNKVLLASEDYAVEEDDMDSYKQQFEDIISQFSADNFASAGFPASMGREKFLLLAFGSKTNAEAINQLYVYPELRSQYMEDIEAHYGTQDVSIYEKLAALAELQYNNFKSINVSHLLVYFDQNGDGTPDNPQEYLDTLDAAAVAQIKAGLVELVELVYDRIGNYTGHAAGLTAIASEFNNSGRIERGSVTPPYDYQIEQLWSEYRKLGFYLKFETISSQITNTSNFITGSSVLDPVFYNRAMALQEQLVAIEDDDAKFPLLDLYGTVITETALDEVMSDFGWHLILATSMGETTSAVFSAADDEDGKYVSSSDETLNVYNEDSETLTASQIEFYLTEQKSDEGVVLPTNVQTAVTNYLTPVLTRYNNTYMQRELIFSLVSDVDFADANGASRFANIREINLRQLDEYMLSADGVFDQNYADLYGSWFTVLKAGL
;
A
#
# COMPACT_ATOMS: atom_id res chain seq x y z
N MET A 1 20.43 -37.41 13.73
CA MET A 1 19.17 -36.98 13.10
C MET A 1 19.30 -35.50 12.78
N ASN A 2 19.81 -35.14 11.59
CA ASN A 2 19.73 -33.79 11.00
C ASN A 2 20.31 -33.69 9.57
N GLN A 3 20.44 -34.79 8.82
CA GLN A 3 20.88 -34.74 7.42
C GLN A 3 19.85 -34.06 6.49
N THR A 4 18.60 -33.92 6.91
CA THR A 4 17.52 -33.24 6.17
C THR A 4 17.50 -31.72 6.35
N LYS A 5 18.24 -31.15 7.32
CA LYS A 5 18.33 -29.68 7.50
C LYS A 5 19.41 -29.04 6.63
N THR A 6 20.48 -29.76 6.30
CA THR A 6 21.57 -29.27 5.44
C THR A 6 21.16 -29.21 3.96
N LEU A 7 20.36 -30.17 3.49
CA LEU A 7 19.80 -30.20 2.13
C LEU A 7 18.76 -29.09 1.86
N ARG A 8 18.02 -28.62 2.88
CA ARG A 8 17.11 -27.47 2.75
C ARG A 8 17.83 -26.12 2.77
N LYS A 9 19.02 -26.04 3.37
CA LYS A 9 19.88 -24.85 3.28
C LYS A 9 20.60 -24.76 1.92
N LEU A 10 20.89 -25.89 1.28
CA LEU A 10 21.39 -25.93 -0.10
C LEU A 10 20.35 -25.47 -1.13
N ALA A 11 19.07 -25.79 -0.96
CA ALA A 11 18.02 -25.41 -1.91
C ALA A 11 17.65 -23.91 -1.90
N ILE A 12 18.05 -23.16 -0.87
CA ILE A 12 17.82 -21.70 -0.75
C ILE A 12 19.06 -20.90 -1.18
N PHE A 13 20.22 -21.55 -1.34
CA PHE A 13 21.48 -20.94 -1.80
C PHE A 13 21.78 -21.15 -3.31
N VAL A 14 20.88 -21.79 -4.07
CA VAL A 14 21.09 -22.10 -5.51
C VAL A 14 20.53 -20.99 -6.44
N LEU A 15 20.14 -19.83 -5.89
CA LEU A 15 19.95 -18.62 -6.68
C LEU A 15 21.13 -17.69 -6.41
N ILE A 16 21.97 -17.55 -7.45
CA ILE A 16 23.12 -16.65 -7.62
C ILE A 16 24.48 -17.28 -7.25
N PHE A 17 25.36 -17.27 -8.27
CA PHE A 17 26.81 -17.56 -8.34
C PHE A 17 27.26 -18.93 -8.90
N ALA A 18 27.89 -18.87 -10.08
CA ALA A 18 28.76 -19.89 -10.66
C ALA A 18 29.79 -19.25 -11.62
N GLY A 19 31.09 -19.45 -11.35
CA GLY A 19 32.28 -19.15 -12.18
C GLY A 19 33.57 -19.03 -11.32
N LEU A 20 34.79 -19.52 -11.64
CA LEU A 20 35.48 -20.01 -12.84
C LEU A 20 36.45 -21.20 -12.57
N LEU A 21 37.05 -21.65 -13.67
CA LEU A 21 38.01 -22.71 -13.99
C LEU A 21 39.52 -22.37 -13.83
N THR A 22 40.38 -23.41 -13.80
CA THR A 22 41.49 -23.65 -14.77
C THR A 22 41.71 -25.17 -15.02
N LEU A 23 42.23 -25.53 -16.21
CA LEU A 23 42.12 -26.82 -16.92
C LEU A 23 43.32 -27.81 -16.78
N ALA A 24 43.04 -29.13 -16.91
CA ALA A 24 43.78 -30.02 -17.83
C ALA A 24 43.05 -31.34 -18.23
N ALA A 25 42.73 -31.44 -19.53
CA ALA A 25 42.71 -32.61 -20.42
C ALA A 25 41.69 -33.78 -20.25
N CYS A 26 40.73 -33.86 -21.19
CA CYS A 26 40.57 -35.06 -22.03
C CYS A 26 39.94 -34.71 -23.40
N ASN A 27 40.44 -35.37 -24.44
CA ASN A 27 40.50 -34.91 -25.82
C ASN A 27 39.27 -35.33 -26.65
N SER A 28 38.18 -34.57 -26.61
CA SER A 28 37.18 -34.53 -27.68
C SER A 28 37.02 -33.09 -28.13
N GLY A 29 37.33 -32.79 -29.39
CA GLY A 29 37.31 -31.43 -29.92
C GLY A 29 35.90 -30.84 -29.93
N GLU A 30 35.49 -30.25 -28.80
CA GLU A 30 34.33 -29.37 -28.75
C GLU A 30 34.62 -28.14 -29.60
N LYS A 31 33.66 -27.82 -30.47
CA LYS A 31 33.73 -26.64 -31.33
C LYS A 31 32.90 -25.55 -30.67
N THR A 32 33.55 -24.54 -30.12
CA THR A 32 32.89 -23.38 -29.52
C THR A 32 33.03 -22.18 -30.47
N PRO A 33 31.95 -21.45 -30.77
CA PRO A 33 32.03 -20.23 -31.53
C PRO A 33 32.50 -19.09 -30.59
N TYR A 34 33.80 -18.77 -30.67
CA TYR A 34 34.40 -17.65 -29.93
C TYR A 34 34.38 -16.34 -30.70
N GLY A 35 34.09 -16.35 -32.01
CA GLY A 35 34.17 -15.13 -32.81
C GLY A 35 35.51 -14.42 -32.69
N SER A 36 35.46 -13.15 -32.31
CA SER A 36 36.65 -12.31 -32.05
C SER A 36 37.21 -12.44 -30.62
N ILE A 37 36.49 -13.10 -29.70
CA ILE A 37 36.81 -13.21 -28.27
C ILE A 37 38.11 -14.00 -28.06
N SER A 38 39.03 -13.45 -27.26
CA SER A 38 40.39 -13.97 -27.12
C SER A 38 40.87 -14.09 -25.66
N ASP A 39 42.13 -14.50 -25.48
CA ASP A 39 42.78 -14.56 -24.16
C ASP A 39 43.32 -13.17 -23.71
N ASP A 40 42.88 -12.09 -24.35
CA ASP A 40 43.19 -10.71 -23.94
C ASP A 40 42.59 -10.41 -22.56
N ALA A 41 43.25 -9.52 -21.80
CA ALA A 41 42.81 -9.16 -20.46
C ALA A 41 41.52 -8.33 -20.53
N TYR A 42 40.50 -8.74 -19.78
CA TYR A 42 39.30 -7.93 -19.54
C TYR A 42 39.51 -7.05 -18.30
N LEU A 43 40.09 -7.62 -17.24
CA LEU A 43 40.55 -6.88 -16.07
C LEU A 43 41.79 -7.51 -15.44
N THR A 44 42.50 -6.73 -14.62
CA THR A 44 43.66 -7.17 -13.83
C THR A 44 43.61 -6.61 -12.41
N ILE A 45 44.08 -7.38 -11.43
CA ILE A 45 44.27 -6.96 -10.04
C ILE A 45 45.55 -7.58 -9.49
N GLY A 46 46.58 -6.75 -9.26
CA GLY A 46 47.92 -7.25 -8.93
C GLY A 46 48.44 -8.22 -9.99
N ASP A 47 48.76 -9.45 -9.59
CA ASP A 47 49.23 -10.53 -10.47
C ASP A 47 48.08 -11.39 -11.05
N ILE A 48 46.83 -11.09 -10.71
CA ILE A 48 45.64 -11.83 -11.16
C ILE A 48 45.09 -11.16 -12.42
N THR A 49 44.78 -11.98 -13.44
CA THR A 49 44.14 -11.54 -14.69
C THR A 49 42.86 -12.33 -14.92
N VAL A 50 41.80 -11.64 -15.36
CA VAL A 50 40.60 -12.26 -15.93
C VAL A 50 40.57 -11.92 -17.41
N THR A 51 40.52 -12.93 -18.27
CA THR A 51 40.51 -12.73 -19.74
C THR A 51 39.10 -12.61 -20.30
N GLU A 52 38.97 -12.03 -21.51
CA GLU A 52 37.68 -11.94 -22.21
C GLU A 52 37.04 -13.32 -22.44
N LYS A 53 37.86 -14.30 -22.82
CA LYS A 53 37.44 -15.68 -23.01
C LYS A 53 36.99 -16.35 -21.71
N GLU A 54 37.71 -16.13 -20.61
CA GLU A 54 37.31 -16.62 -19.29
C GLU A 54 35.94 -16.04 -18.88
N LEU A 55 35.74 -14.75 -19.12
CA LEU A 55 34.46 -14.09 -18.87
C LEU A 55 33.34 -14.64 -19.76
N TYR A 56 33.58 -14.74 -21.09
CA TYR A 56 32.59 -15.27 -22.03
C TYR A 56 32.19 -16.71 -21.73
N ASP A 57 33.14 -17.53 -21.28
CA ASP A 57 32.85 -18.91 -20.87
C ASP A 57 31.81 -18.99 -19.75
N GLN A 58 31.77 -18.00 -18.86
CA GLN A 58 30.76 -17.88 -17.82
C GLN A 58 29.47 -17.20 -18.30
N LEU A 59 29.59 -16.10 -19.07
CA LEU A 59 28.44 -15.37 -19.60
C LEU A 59 27.50 -16.29 -20.41
N ARG A 60 28.06 -17.22 -21.19
CA ARG A 60 27.27 -18.21 -21.96
C ARG A 60 26.36 -19.09 -21.10
N MET A 61 26.65 -19.29 -19.81
CA MET A 61 25.79 -20.05 -18.92
C MET A 61 24.50 -19.29 -18.56
N GLN A 62 24.56 -17.95 -18.61
CA GLN A 62 23.41 -17.06 -18.37
C GLN A 62 22.77 -16.60 -19.69
N GLY A 63 23.36 -16.97 -20.83
CA GLY A 63 23.02 -16.43 -22.13
C GLY A 63 21.74 -16.96 -22.77
N ALA A 64 21.03 -17.90 -22.15
CA ALA A 64 19.80 -18.44 -22.73
C ALA A 64 18.68 -17.39 -22.85
N SER A 65 18.48 -16.53 -21.84
CA SER A 65 17.46 -15.47 -21.87
C SER A 65 17.83 -14.32 -22.81
N VAL A 66 19.12 -13.95 -22.86
CA VAL A 66 19.61 -12.94 -23.81
C VAL A 66 19.45 -13.45 -25.24
N LEU A 67 19.82 -14.71 -25.51
CA LEU A 67 19.63 -15.30 -26.83
C LEU A 67 18.15 -15.38 -27.20
N ALA A 68 17.27 -15.76 -26.26
CA ALA A 68 15.82 -15.74 -26.49
C ALA A 68 15.36 -14.33 -26.88
N THR A 69 15.75 -13.29 -26.13
CA THR A 69 15.39 -11.90 -26.44
C THR A 69 15.88 -11.48 -27.84
N MET A 70 17.12 -11.81 -28.20
CA MET A 70 17.65 -11.53 -29.54
C MET A 70 16.89 -12.29 -30.64
N ILE A 71 16.39 -13.50 -30.36
CA ILE A 71 15.55 -14.26 -31.28
C ILE A 71 14.17 -13.57 -31.41
N ASP A 72 13.58 -13.14 -30.29
CA ASP A 72 12.30 -12.43 -30.26
C ASP A 72 12.36 -11.16 -31.09
N GLU A 73 13.42 -10.35 -30.94
CA GLU A 73 13.64 -9.14 -31.72
C GLU A 73 13.72 -9.42 -33.23
N GLN A 74 14.27 -10.56 -33.64
CA GLN A 74 14.32 -10.96 -35.04
C GLN A 74 12.97 -11.48 -35.55
N ILE A 75 12.22 -12.24 -34.74
CA ILE A 75 10.93 -12.80 -35.11
C ILE A 75 9.86 -11.70 -35.20
N PHE A 76 9.87 -10.76 -34.26
CA PHE A 76 8.89 -9.68 -34.14
C PHE A 76 9.32 -8.38 -34.82
N ALA A 77 10.38 -8.39 -35.65
CA ALA A 77 10.91 -7.17 -36.28
C ALA A 77 9.82 -6.36 -37.01
N ASP A 78 8.97 -7.02 -37.79
CA ASP A 78 7.87 -6.38 -38.52
C ASP A 78 6.81 -5.79 -37.56
N GLN A 79 6.47 -6.50 -36.48
CA GLN A 79 5.51 -6.05 -35.47
C GLN A 79 6.06 -4.90 -34.62
N VAL A 80 7.37 -4.89 -34.34
CA VAL A 80 8.06 -3.79 -33.68
C VAL A 80 7.99 -2.53 -34.53
N ASP A 81 8.25 -2.64 -35.84
CA ASP A 81 8.11 -1.52 -36.77
C ASP A 81 6.67 -0.99 -36.84
N ALA A 82 5.68 -1.89 -36.86
CA ALA A 82 4.27 -1.52 -36.82
C ALA A 82 3.89 -0.80 -35.51
N ALA A 83 4.31 -1.33 -34.35
CA ALA A 83 4.07 -0.70 -33.06
C ALA A 83 4.73 0.68 -32.95
N ARG A 84 5.96 0.84 -33.46
CA ARG A 84 6.63 2.15 -33.51
C ARG A 84 5.86 3.14 -34.40
N ALA A 85 5.30 2.69 -35.51
CA ALA A 85 4.50 3.53 -36.38
C ALA A 85 3.21 4.01 -35.68
N LEU A 86 2.53 3.13 -34.93
CA LEU A 86 1.35 3.49 -34.13
C LEU A 86 1.67 4.51 -33.04
N ILE A 87 2.75 4.29 -32.28
CA ILE A 87 3.21 5.25 -31.25
C ILE A 87 3.57 6.60 -31.88
N THR A 88 4.28 6.60 -33.02
CA THR A 88 4.63 7.83 -33.75
C THR A 88 3.39 8.56 -34.29
N ALA A 89 2.33 7.81 -34.62
CA ALA A 89 1.04 8.36 -35.03
C ALA A 89 0.16 8.80 -33.85
N ASN A 90 0.64 8.65 -32.61
CA ASN A 90 -0.08 8.96 -31.37
C ASN A 90 -1.39 8.16 -31.23
N ASP A 91 -1.32 6.87 -31.57
CA ASP A 91 -2.40 5.91 -31.32
C ASP A 91 -2.67 5.80 -29.82
N GLU A 92 -3.92 6.05 -29.41
CA GLU A 92 -4.31 6.20 -27.99
C GLU A 92 -4.13 4.88 -27.23
N GLU A 93 -4.62 3.77 -27.76
CA GLU A 93 -4.56 2.46 -27.09
C GLU A 93 -3.10 1.99 -26.92
N THR A 94 -2.31 2.08 -27.98
CA THR A 94 -0.91 1.61 -27.98
C THR A 94 -0.04 2.49 -27.08
N SER A 95 -0.21 3.81 -27.14
CA SER A 95 0.56 4.75 -26.31
C SER A 95 0.19 4.61 -24.83
N LYS A 96 -1.11 4.52 -24.52
CA LYS A 96 -1.60 4.27 -23.16
C LYS A 96 -1.03 2.98 -22.60
N TYR A 97 -1.02 1.88 -23.36
CA TYR A 97 -0.44 0.62 -22.88
C TYR A 97 1.07 0.74 -22.59
N LEU A 98 1.83 1.46 -23.42
CA LEU A 98 3.25 1.72 -23.17
C LEU A 98 3.43 2.49 -21.85
N ASP A 99 2.61 3.52 -21.62
CA ASP A 99 2.69 4.32 -20.41
C ASP A 99 2.26 3.52 -19.18
N GLU A 100 1.22 2.68 -19.28
CA GLU A 100 0.78 1.79 -18.21
C GLU A 100 1.85 0.78 -17.79
N ILE A 101 2.54 0.13 -18.73
CA ILE A 101 3.59 -0.85 -18.39
C ILE A 101 4.83 -0.18 -17.80
N ILE A 102 5.14 1.06 -18.18
CA ILE A 102 6.25 1.83 -17.61
C ILE A 102 5.87 2.37 -16.23
N ASN A 103 4.66 2.92 -16.05
CA ASN A 103 4.16 3.35 -14.75
C ASN A 103 4.12 2.19 -13.74
N ASN A 104 3.65 1.01 -14.16
CA ASN A 104 3.71 -0.17 -13.31
C ASN A 104 5.15 -0.56 -12.94
N ALA A 105 6.11 -0.39 -13.85
CA ALA A 105 7.51 -0.69 -13.58
C ALA A 105 8.17 0.33 -12.64
N ILE A 106 7.79 1.62 -12.71
CA ILE A 106 8.33 2.68 -11.86
C ILE A 106 7.60 2.71 -10.51
N HIS A 107 6.28 2.83 -10.51
CA HIS A 107 5.46 3.15 -9.33
C HIS A 107 4.70 1.95 -8.76
N GLY A 108 4.70 0.79 -9.44
CA GLY A 108 3.96 -0.40 -9.02
C GLY A 108 2.45 -0.33 -9.28
N THR A 109 1.99 0.70 -9.99
CA THR A 109 0.59 0.89 -10.42
C THR A 109 0.55 1.71 -11.72
N SER A 110 -0.51 1.52 -12.50
CA SER A 110 -0.86 2.39 -13.63
C SER A 110 -2.22 3.08 -13.44
N ASP A 111 -2.82 2.95 -12.26
CA ASP A 111 -4.05 3.64 -11.90
C ASP A 111 -3.80 5.14 -11.73
N LEU A 112 -4.50 5.95 -12.53
CA LEU A 112 -4.28 7.39 -12.61
C LEU A 112 -4.54 8.10 -11.27
N GLU A 113 -5.62 7.76 -10.57
CA GLU A 113 -5.98 8.35 -9.28
C GLU A 113 -4.88 8.07 -8.25
N THR A 114 -4.39 6.83 -8.20
CA THR A 114 -3.29 6.44 -7.32
C THR A 114 -1.97 7.14 -7.68
N LEU A 115 -1.68 7.33 -8.98
CA LEU A 115 -0.48 8.04 -9.44
C LEU A 115 -0.53 9.53 -9.08
N GLU A 116 -1.65 10.20 -9.35
CA GLU A 116 -1.87 11.61 -9.01
C GLU A 116 -1.76 11.82 -7.49
N LYS A 117 -2.38 10.94 -6.70
CA LYS A 117 -2.28 10.94 -5.24
C LYS A 117 -0.82 10.83 -4.78
N ASN A 118 -0.09 9.84 -5.30
CA ASN A 118 1.32 9.64 -4.94
C ASN A 118 2.19 10.84 -5.31
N TYR A 119 1.96 11.45 -6.47
CA TYR A 119 2.73 12.62 -6.92
C TYR A 119 2.45 13.86 -6.07
N ASN A 120 1.18 14.16 -5.81
CA ASN A 120 0.77 15.38 -5.11
C ASN A 120 1.00 15.30 -3.60
N GLU A 121 0.72 14.16 -2.97
CA GLU A 121 0.79 13.99 -1.52
C GLU A 121 2.13 13.42 -1.06
N ASN A 122 2.84 12.66 -1.90
CA ASN A 122 4.08 11.96 -1.55
C ASN A 122 5.20 12.16 -2.61
N PRO A 123 5.56 13.39 -2.98
CA PRO A 123 6.48 13.68 -4.09
C PRO A 123 7.88 13.05 -3.90
N GLU A 124 8.39 13.00 -2.67
CA GLU A 124 9.70 12.38 -2.38
C GLU A 124 9.68 10.87 -2.66
N ARG A 125 8.56 10.19 -2.33
CA ARG A 125 8.36 8.76 -2.64
C ARG A 125 8.27 8.54 -4.15
N PHE A 126 7.60 9.45 -4.84
CA PHE A 126 7.47 9.42 -6.29
C PHE A 126 8.86 9.46 -6.96
N VAL A 127 9.74 10.37 -6.53
CA VAL A 127 11.11 10.46 -7.03
C VAL A 127 11.95 9.25 -6.63
N ARG A 128 11.85 8.77 -5.39
CA ARG A 128 12.54 7.54 -4.93
C ARG A 128 12.20 6.33 -5.83
N ASN A 129 10.95 6.19 -6.25
CA ASN A 129 10.53 5.12 -7.15
C ASN A 129 11.24 5.22 -8.51
N ILE A 130 11.44 6.44 -9.04
CA ILE A 130 12.19 6.69 -10.27
C ILE A 130 13.67 6.33 -10.08
N GLU A 131 14.30 6.70 -8.96
CA GLU A 131 15.69 6.34 -8.67
C GLU A 131 15.88 4.81 -8.64
N GLN A 132 14.99 4.10 -7.95
CA GLN A 132 15.00 2.63 -7.90
C GLN A 132 14.86 2.02 -9.29
N PHE A 133 13.96 2.57 -10.10
CA PHE A 133 13.73 2.12 -11.45
C PHE A 133 14.97 2.32 -12.33
N VAL A 134 15.54 3.53 -12.36
CA VAL A 134 16.70 3.83 -13.21
C VAL A 134 17.94 3.02 -12.78
N ASP A 135 18.14 2.85 -11.47
CA ASP A 135 19.20 1.96 -10.94
C ASP A 135 18.98 0.51 -11.39
N SER A 136 17.73 0.03 -11.39
CA SER A 136 17.39 -1.30 -11.90
C SER A 136 17.65 -1.43 -13.41
N LEU A 137 17.39 -0.37 -14.19
CA LEU A 137 17.71 -0.35 -15.62
C LEU A 137 19.21 -0.46 -15.83
N TYR A 138 20.00 0.24 -15.03
CA TYR A 138 21.46 0.23 -15.10
C TYR A 138 22.06 -1.11 -14.71
N LEU A 139 21.49 -1.78 -13.71
CA LEU A 139 21.92 -3.14 -13.34
C LEU A 139 21.62 -4.19 -14.42
N LEU A 140 20.71 -3.87 -15.34
CA LEU A 140 20.39 -4.71 -16.50
C LEU A 140 21.14 -4.28 -17.77
N ASP A 141 21.56 -3.03 -17.87
CA ASP A 141 22.43 -2.50 -18.91
C ASP A 141 23.35 -1.42 -18.32
N ASN A 142 24.59 -1.81 -17.99
CA ASN A 142 25.56 -0.93 -17.34
C ASN A 142 26.18 0.11 -18.29
N SER A 143 25.72 0.20 -19.54
CA SER A 143 26.13 1.23 -20.49
C SER A 143 25.27 2.49 -20.43
N ILE A 144 24.12 2.45 -19.73
CA ILE A 144 23.20 3.59 -19.66
C ILE A 144 23.73 4.71 -18.74
N ASN A 145 23.28 5.93 -18.98
CA ASN A 145 23.54 7.07 -18.09
C ASN A 145 22.36 7.27 -17.13
N ILE A 146 22.55 6.92 -15.86
CA ILE A 146 21.54 6.99 -14.78
C ILE A 146 20.92 8.40 -14.71
N GLU A 147 21.75 9.42 -14.50
CA GLU A 147 21.27 10.81 -14.32
C GLU A 147 20.50 11.30 -15.55
N SER A 148 20.98 11.02 -16.76
CA SER A 148 20.28 11.43 -17.99
C SER A 148 18.89 10.81 -18.12
N VAL A 149 18.71 9.56 -17.69
CA VAL A 149 17.40 8.88 -17.77
C VAL A 149 16.47 9.39 -16.68
N LYS A 150 16.98 9.53 -15.44
CA LYS A 150 16.26 10.13 -14.32
C LYS A 150 15.74 11.53 -14.68
N ASP A 151 16.62 12.40 -15.18
CA ASP A 151 16.28 13.76 -15.59
C ASP A 151 15.23 13.77 -16.71
N SER A 152 15.31 12.83 -17.65
CA SER A 152 14.35 12.74 -18.77
C SER A 152 12.95 12.36 -18.29
N ILE A 153 12.85 11.44 -17.31
CA ILE A 153 11.56 11.05 -16.71
C ILE A 153 10.98 12.21 -15.91
N LEU A 154 11.79 12.86 -15.06
CA LEU A 154 11.34 13.99 -14.23
C LEU A 154 10.96 15.23 -15.06
N ALA A 155 11.48 15.36 -16.28
CA ALA A 155 11.20 16.47 -17.18
C ALA A 155 10.02 16.23 -18.14
N LEU A 156 9.30 15.10 -18.02
CA LEU A 156 8.09 14.85 -18.82
C LEU A 156 7.05 15.95 -18.58
N ALA A 157 6.41 16.41 -19.67
CA ALA A 157 5.38 17.43 -19.59
C ALA A 157 4.12 16.91 -18.88
N ASP A 158 3.80 15.63 -19.13
CA ASP A 158 2.72 14.88 -18.51
C ASP A 158 3.37 13.79 -17.65
N THR A 159 3.25 13.90 -16.32
CA THR A 159 4.12 13.24 -15.32
C THR A 159 4.13 11.71 -15.39
N TYR A 160 3.10 11.10 -15.95
CA TYR A 160 2.89 9.65 -16.04
C TYR A 160 2.53 9.20 -17.47
N GLU A 161 2.79 10.03 -18.48
CA GLU A 161 2.47 9.73 -19.88
C GLU A 161 3.62 10.11 -20.81
N ASN A 162 3.52 9.72 -22.07
CA ASN A 162 4.45 10.11 -23.13
C ASN A 162 5.90 9.63 -22.89
N TYR A 163 6.06 8.46 -22.28
CA TYR A 163 7.38 7.84 -22.08
C TYR A 163 8.04 7.45 -23.42
N ALA A 164 7.26 7.34 -24.50
CA ALA A 164 7.76 7.17 -25.87
C ALA A 164 8.77 8.25 -26.29
N SER A 165 8.72 9.43 -25.67
CA SER A 165 9.67 10.52 -25.91
C SER A 165 11.08 10.22 -25.41
N ILE A 166 11.26 9.20 -24.55
CA ILE A 166 12.53 8.77 -23.99
C ILE A 166 13.00 7.52 -24.76
N PRO A 167 13.99 7.63 -25.70
CA PRO A 167 14.34 6.55 -26.63
C PRO A 167 14.71 5.24 -25.94
N LEU A 168 15.40 5.30 -24.81
CA LEU A 168 15.79 4.14 -24.02
C LEU A 168 14.56 3.36 -23.53
N LEU A 169 13.54 4.05 -23.02
CA LEU A 169 12.33 3.40 -22.50
C LEU A 169 11.51 2.83 -23.65
N LEU A 170 11.39 3.56 -24.77
CA LEU A 170 10.73 3.04 -25.96
C LEU A 170 11.42 1.75 -26.44
N GLU A 171 12.74 1.76 -26.63
CA GLU A 171 13.51 0.59 -27.07
C GLU A 171 13.34 -0.61 -26.14
N ARG A 172 13.32 -0.37 -24.83
CA ARG A 172 13.19 -1.42 -23.81
C ARG A 172 11.82 -2.09 -23.79
N TYR A 173 10.75 -1.34 -24.04
CA TYR A 173 9.38 -1.82 -23.87
C TYR A 173 8.66 -2.11 -25.19
N ILE A 174 9.20 -1.67 -26.35
CA ILE A 174 8.53 -1.81 -27.65
C ILE A 174 8.26 -3.27 -28.02
N LEU A 175 9.13 -4.21 -27.68
CA LEU A 175 8.91 -5.62 -27.97
C LEU A 175 7.65 -6.15 -27.26
N ARG A 176 7.43 -5.76 -25.99
CA ARG A 176 6.22 -6.14 -25.25
C ARG A 176 4.96 -5.50 -25.83
N VAL A 177 5.07 -4.26 -26.31
CA VAL A 177 3.98 -3.58 -27.02
C VAL A 177 3.66 -4.32 -28.33
N ALA A 178 4.67 -4.67 -29.11
CA ALA A 178 4.54 -5.41 -30.36
C ALA A 178 3.93 -6.81 -30.16
N GLN A 179 4.36 -7.53 -29.13
CA GLN A 179 3.80 -8.85 -28.78
C GLN A 179 2.32 -8.77 -28.38
N LYS A 180 1.92 -7.76 -27.60
CA LYS A 180 0.51 -7.52 -27.28
C LYS A 180 -0.28 -7.15 -28.54
N ALA A 181 0.23 -6.24 -29.37
CA ALA A 181 -0.44 -5.81 -30.60
C ALA A 181 -0.67 -6.99 -31.56
N TYR A 182 0.34 -7.86 -31.73
CA TYR A 182 0.22 -9.10 -32.51
C TYR A 182 -0.86 -10.04 -31.98
N ALA A 183 -0.85 -10.31 -30.67
CA ALA A 183 -1.87 -11.17 -30.06
C ALA A 183 -3.26 -10.55 -30.16
N LYS A 184 -3.37 -9.23 -30.02
CA LYS A 184 -4.62 -8.49 -30.17
C LYS A 184 -5.17 -8.61 -31.60
N GLU A 185 -4.34 -8.45 -32.63
CA GLU A 185 -4.77 -8.59 -34.03
C GLU A 185 -5.38 -9.96 -34.29
N ILE A 186 -4.80 -11.02 -33.71
CA ILE A 186 -5.39 -12.37 -33.80
C ILE A 186 -6.70 -12.45 -33.00
N LEU A 187 -6.71 -11.93 -31.77
CA LEU A 187 -7.90 -11.96 -30.92
C LEU A 187 -9.07 -11.20 -31.56
N ASP A 188 -8.81 -10.08 -32.24
CA ASP A 188 -9.81 -9.29 -32.96
C ASP A 188 -10.57 -10.15 -34.00
N GLU A 189 -9.90 -11.13 -34.63
CA GLU A 189 -10.55 -12.11 -35.52
C GLU A 189 -11.22 -13.25 -34.73
N GLU A 190 -10.54 -13.80 -33.72
CA GLU A 190 -11.02 -14.96 -32.95
C GLU A 190 -12.29 -14.67 -32.14
N VAL A 191 -12.46 -13.44 -31.64
CA VAL A 191 -13.67 -13.05 -30.88
C VAL A 191 -14.92 -12.94 -31.74
N LEU A 192 -14.76 -12.89 -33.07
CA LEU A 192 -15.84 -12.81 -34.05
C LEU A 192 -16.18 -14.16 -34.68
N ASP A 193 -15.33 -15.19 -34.51
CA ASP A 193 -15.53 -16.53 -35.08
C ASP A 193 -16.29 -17.44 -34.11
N GLU A 194 -17.54 -17.78 -34.43
CA GLU A 194 -18.42 -18.63 -33.62
C GLU A 194 -17.86 -20.03 -33.31
N GLU A 195 -16.94 -20.54 -34.14
CA GLU A 195 -16.30 -21.85 -33.93
C GLU A 195 -15.05 -21.76 -33.04
N ASN A 196 -14.59 -20.54 -32.72
CA ASN A 196 -13.41 -20.31 -31.90
C ASN A 196 -13.75 -20.31 -30.40
N ALA A 197 -12.86 -20.87 -29.58
CA ALA A 197 -13.03 -20.89 -28.12
C ALA A 197 -13.04 -19.48 -27.49
N ASN A 198 -12.48 -18.48 -28.18
CA ASN A 198 -12.43 -17.10 -27.72
C ASN A 198 -13.63 -16.26 -28.15
N TYR A 199 -14.55 -16.79 -28.96
CA TYR A 199 -15.75 -16.10 -29.41
C TYR A 199 -16.45 -15.33 -28.28
N ILE A 200 -16.80 -14.07 -28.54
CA ILE A 200 -17.61 -13.26 -27.63
C ILE A 200 -19.05 -13.35 -28.12
N SER A 201 -19.79 -14.31 -27.54
CA SER A 201 -21.21 -14.47 -27.87
C SER A 201 -22.06 -13.33 -27.29
N GLU A 202 -23.19 -13.07 -27.93
CA GLU A 202 -24.21 -12.14 -27.40
C GLU A 202 -24.63 -12.51 -25.97
N GLU A 203 -24.78 -13.81 -25.69
CA GLU A 203 -25.04 -14.33 -24.33
C GLU A 203 -23.96 -13.92 -23.33
N SER A 204 -22.68 -13.93 -23.72
CA SER A 204 -21.57 -13.52 -22.87
C SER A 204 -21.63 -12.03 -22.51
N LEU A 205 -21.97 -11.19 -23.49
CA LEU A 205 -22.15 -9.74 -23.30
C LEU A 205 -23.34 -9.46 -22.39
N VAL A 206 -24.48 -10.13 -22.64
CA VAL A 206 -25.69 -10.00 -21.82
C VAL A 206 -25.43 -10.45 -20.38
N ASN A 207 -24.70 -11.54 -20.18
CA ASN A 207 -24.29 -12.00 -18.85
C ASN A 207 -23.39 -10.99 -18.15
N TYR A 208 -22.40 -10.41 -18.86
CA TYR A 208 -21.53 -9.37 -18.29
C TYR A 208 -22.34 -8.15 -17.88
N TYR A 209 -23.20 -7.64 -18.77
CA TYR A 209 -24.08 -6.50 -18.49
C TYR A 209 -24.97 -6.75 -17.28
N ASN A 210 -25.71 -7.86 -17.24
CA ASN A 210 -26.60 -8.19 -16.12
C ASN A 210 -25.87 -8.31 -14.77
N THR A 211 -24.59 -8.71 -14.78
CA THR A 211 -23.79 -8.89 -13.56
C THR A 211 -23.13 -7.61 -13.09
N ASN A 212 -22.61 -6.81 -14.04
CA ASN A 212 -21.65 -5.75 -13.77
C ASN A 212 -22.17 -4.34 -14.04
N LEU A 213 -23.18 -4.18 -14.91
CA LEU A 213 -23.66 -2.87 -15.38
C LEU A 213 -25.13 -2.64 -15.04
N ALA A 214 -25.99 -3.65 -15.20
CA ALA A 214 -27.42 -3.54 -14.98
C ALA A 214 -27.77 -3.22 -13.52
N GLY A 215 -28.72 -2.32 -13.32
CA GLY A 215 -29.17 -1.87 -12.01
C GLY A 215 -28.15 -1.02 -11.27
N ARG A 216 -27.16 -0.44 -11.98
CA ARG A 216 -26.10 0.42 -11.42
C ARG A 216 -26.12 1.83 -12.02
N TYR A 217 -27.31 2.41 -12.11
CA TYR A 217 -27.53 3.79 -12.55
C TYR A 217 -27.45 4.80 -11.41
N ASP A 218 -27.15 6.06 -11.70
CA ASP A 218 -27.12 7.12 -10.69
C ASP A 218 -28.52 7.46 -10.18
N VAL A 219 -28.59 7.91 -8.93
CA VAL A 219 -29.85 8.23 -8.25
C VAL A 219 -29.78 9.63 -7.65
N ASN A 220 -30.83 10.43 -7.86
CA ASN A 220 -31.05 11.66 -7.12
C ASN A 220 -31.87 11.38 -5.86
N ALA A 221 -31.25 11.53 -4.68
CA ALA A 221 -31.94 11.30 -3.42
C ALA A 221 -31.51 12.25 -2.30
N LEU A 222 -32.48 12.64 -1.46
CA LEU A 222 -32.20 13.21 -0.14
C LEU A 222 -32.01 12.07 0.86
N VAL A 223 -30.77 11.82 1.26
CA VAL A 223 -30.42 10.87 2.32
C VAL A 223 -30.23 11.61 3.63
N ILE A 224 -31.08 11.32 4.61
CA ILE A 224 -31.01 11.90 5.95
C ILE A 224 -30.50 10.83 6.91
N ARG A 225 -29.22 10.91 7.29
CA ARG A 225 -28.63 10.04 8.31
C ARG A 225 -28.91 10.59 9.70
N PHE A 226 -29.28 9.73 10.64
CA PHE A 226 -29.33 9.99 12.07
C PHE A 226 -28.25 9.21 12.81
N ILE A 227 -27.60 9.86 13.77
CA ILE A 227 -26.55 9.28 14.62
C ILE A 227 -27.14 8.14 15.46
N ASN A 228 -28.32 8.35 16.05
CA ASN A 228 -28.94 7.37 16.94
C ASN A 228 -30.47 7.50 16.94
N LEU A 229 -31.13 6.57 17.66
CA LEU A 229 -32.59 6.54 17.75
C LEU A 229 -33.17 7.75 18.48
N ASN A 230 -32.45 8.32 19.45
CA ASN A 230 -32.91 9.49 20.20
C ASN A 230 -32.94 10.73 19.30
N GLU A 231 -31.92 10.93 18.47
CA GLU A 231 -31.87 12.01 17.48
C GLU A 231 -32.99 11.85 16.45
N ALA A 232 -33.17 10.64 15.89
CA ALA A 232 -34.25 10.38 14.93
C ALA A 232 -35.63 10.69 15.54
N ASN A 233 -35.87 10.25 16.76
CA ASN A 233 -37.10 10.57 17.49
C ASN A 233 -37.26 12.08 17.72
N ALA A 234 -36.21 12.77 18.16
CA ALA A 234 -36.24 14.20 18.42
C ALA A 234 -36.51 15.01 17.15
N ALA A 235 -35.93 14.63 16.02
CA ALA A 235 -36.20 15.22 14.72
C ALA A 235 -37.68 15.07 14.33
N LEU A 236 -38.24 13.85 14.47
CA LEU A 236 -39.66 13.60 14.22
C LEU A 236 -40.58 14.38 15.18
N TYR A 237 -40.16 14.57 16.43
CA TYR A 237 -40.90 15.40 17.39
C TYR A 237 -40.88 16.88 16.98
N GLN A 238 -39.73 17.42 16.59
CA GLN A 238 -39.64 18.81 16.13
C GLN A 238 -40.45 19.03 14.84
N ALA A 239 -40.30 18.15 13.85
CA ALA A 239 -41.10 18.17 12.63
C ALA A 239 -42.57 17.81 12.86
N SER A 240 -42.93 17.24 14.01
CA SER A 240 -44.29 16.84 14.36
C SER A 240 -44.93 15.92 13.32
N ILE A 241 -44.18 14.94 12.82
CA ILE A 241 -44.66 13.95 11.84
C ILE A 241 -44.54 12.52 12.37
N LYS A 242 -45.51 11.65 12.07
CA LYS A 242 -45.53 10.25 12.52
C LYS A 242 -45.99 9.32 11.40
N SER A 243 -45.36 8.15 11.27
CA SER A 243 -45.76 7.14 10.29
C SER A 243 -46.77 6.16 10.87
N ASP A 244 -47.68 5.65 10.04
CA ASP A 244 -48.55 4.52 10.38
C ASP A 244 -47.93 3.15 9.99
N SER A 245 -48.67 2.07 10.19
CA SER A 245 -48.22 0.72 9.84
C SER A 245 -48.17 0.46 8.33
N LYS A 246 -48.84 1.27 7.51
CA LYS A 246 -48.83 1.22 6.04
C LYS A 246 -47.71 2.04 5.43
N GLY A 247 -46.96 2.77 6.25
CA GLY A 247 -45.85 3.61 5.81
C GLY A 247 -46.26 4.99 5.31
N LEU A 248 -47.47 5.45 5.67
CA LEU A 248 -47.91 6.82 5.38
C LEU A 248 -47.52 7.74 6.54
N TRP A 249 -47.03 8.94 6.21
CA TRP A 249 -46.68 9.97 7.18
C TRP A 249 -47.87 10.90 7.44
N TYR A 250 -48.03 11.33 8.69
CA TYR A 250 -49.12 12.22 9.13
C TYR A 250 -48.55 13.37 9.96
N LYS A 251 -49.08 14.57 9.77
CA LYS A 251 -48.77 15.70 10.65
C LYS A 251 -49.52 15.55 11.97
N ILE A 252 -48.78 15.50 13.07
CA ILE A 252 -49.33 15.53 14.42
C ILE A 252 -49.61 16.98 14.79
N PRO A 253 -50.82 17.30 15.32
CA PRO A 253 -51.13 18.66 15.73
C PRO A 253 -50.17 19.17 16.80
N ASP A 254 -49.45 20.26 16.52
CA ASP A 254 -48.50 20.82 17.46
C ASP A 254 -49.21 21.71 18.50
N ILE A 255 -49.39 21.14 19.70
CA ILE A 255 -50.06 21.78 20.83
C ILE A 255 -49.30 22.99 21.41
N ARG A 256 -48.06 23.26 20.98
CA ARG A 256 -47.23 24.38 21.44
C ARG A 256 -47.52 25.67 20.70
N ILE A 257 -48.16 25.59 19.53
CA ILE A 257 -48.48 26.75 18.69
C ILE A 257 -49.51 27.63 19.42
N THR A 258 -49.20 28.93 19.53
CA THR A 258 -50.08 29.92 20.18
C THR A 258 -51.16 30.45 19.24
N SER A 259 -52.29 30.89 19.82
CA SER A 259 -53.43 31.41 19.07
C SER A 259 -53.04 32.53 18.10
N GLY A 260 -53.58 32.46 16.87
CA GLY A 260 -53.27 33.40 15.79
C GLY A 260 -52.15 32.96 14.84
N ASN A 261 -51.43 31.87 15.14
CA ASN A 261 -50.41 31.31 14.26
C ASN A 261 -50.94 30.11 13.44
N PRO A 262 -50.43 29.87 12.21
CA PRO A 262 -50.79 28.70 11.41
C PRO A 262 -50.54 27.40 12.17
N GLY A 263 -51.48 26.45 12.09
CA GLY A 263 -51.39 25.17 12.81
C GLY A 263 -51.91 25.20 14.26
N TYR A 264 -52.40 26.34 14.76
CA TYR A 264 -52.96 26.46 16.11
C TYR A 264 -54.10 25.46 16.38
N VAL A 265 -54.03 24.83 17.56
CA VAL A 265 -55.02 23.86 18.05
C VAL A 265 -55.87 24.48 19.17
N ASP A 266 -57.13 24.78 18.87
CA ASP A 266 -58.11 25.25 19.87
C ASP A 266 -58.52 24.09 20.80
N LEU A 267 -57.98 24.11 22.02
CA LEU A 267 -58.22 23.09 23.05
C LEU A 267 -59.57 23.27 23.77
N ASN A 268 -60.32 24.34 23.50
CA ASN A 268 -61.66 24.55 24.07
C ASN A 268 -62.77 23.98 23.17
N ASN A 269 -62.46 23.71 21.89
CA ASN A 269 -63.37 23.08 20.96
C ASN A 269 -63.37 21.55 21.11
N GLU A 270 -64.10 21.01 22.08
CA GLU A 270 -64.25 19.55 22.31
C GLU A 270 -65.37 18.91 21.46
N THR A 271 -65.90 19.60 20.44
CA THR A 271 -66.97 19.06 19.60
C THR A 271 -66.50 17.85 18.76
N PRO A 272 -67.42 17.05 18.18
CA PRO A 272 -67.04 15.94 17.29
C PRO A 272 -66.18 16.34 16.07
N THR A 273 -66.15 17.63 15.72
CA THR A 273 -65.30 18.20 14.64
C THR A 273 -64.13 19.04 15.16
N GLY A 274 -63.94 19.08 16.48
CA GLY A 274 -62.92 19.82 17.20
C GLY A 274 -61.73 18.94 17.62
N ASN A 275 -61.17 19.21 18.79
CA ASN A 275 -59.91 18.66 19.31
C ASN A 275 -60.10 17.82 20.60
N GLY A 276 -61.30 17.25 20.81
CA GLY A 276 -61.62 16.51 22.04
C GLY A 276 -60.69 15.32 22.33
N HIS A 277 -60.17 14.65 21.30
CA HIS A 277 -59.17 13.59 21.46
C HIS A 277 -57.84 14.11 22.00
N ILE A 278 -57.39 15.30 21.55
CA ILE A 278 -56.18 15.97 22.03
C ILE A 278 -56.36 16.34 23.49
N VAL A 279 -57.50 16.96 23.85
CA VAL A 279 -57.82 17.33 25.24
C VAL A 279 -57.79 16.11 26.16
N THR A 280 -58.34 14.97 25.72
CA THR A 280 -58.30 13.71 26.47
C THR A 280 -56.85 13.28 26.74
N ILE A 281 -56.00 13.26 25.70
CA ILE A 281 -54.58 12.91 25.85
C ILE A 281 -53.87 13.86 26.81
N LEU A 282 -54.08 15.17 26.68
CA LEU A 282 -53.46 16.18 27.54
C LEU A 282 -53.93 16.08 28.99
N SER A 283 -55.20 15.73 29.22
CA SER A 283 -55.74 15.50 30.55
C SER A 283 -55.12 14.25 31.18
N ASP A 284 -55.04 13.14 30.44
CA ASP A 284 -54.43 11.89 30.92
C ASP A 284 -52.96 12.05 31.30
N LEU A 285 -52.23 12.89 30.54
CA LEU A 285 -50.83 13.22 30.80
C LEU A 285 -50.66 14.31 31.88
N GLY A 286 -51.73 14.89 32.40
CA GLY A 286 -51.70 15.99 33.37
C GLY A 286 -51.24 17.34 32.80
N ILE A 287 -50.98 17.43 31.49
CA ILE A 287 -50.50 18.64 30.80
C ILE A 287 -51.59 19.70 30.73
N LEU A 288 -52.85 19.29 30.53
CA LEU A 288 -53.98 20.22 30.37
C LEU A 288 -54.12 21.21 31.55
N SER A 289 -53.81 20.74 32.76
CA SER A 289 -53.87 21.56 33.98
C SER A 289 -52.81 22.67 34.04
N LYS A 290 -51.72 22.54 33.27
CA LYS A 290 -50.61 23.50 33.20
C LYS A 290 -50.97 24.73 32.35
N LEU A 291 -51.93 24.61 31.43
CA LEU A 291 -52.24 25.63 30.41
C LEU A 291 -53.15 26.78 30.89
N GLY A 292 -53.46 26.80 32.18
CA GLY A 292 -54.39 27.77 32.78
C GLY A 292 -55.86 27.48 32.48
N VAL A 293 -56.76 28.30 33.04
CA VAL A 293 -58.22 28.12 32.94
C VAL A 293 -58.71 28.19 31.48
N ASP A 294 -58.10 29.06 30.67
CA ASP A 294 -58.46 29.26 29.27
C ASP A 294 -57.72 28.31 28.31
N ARG A 295 -56.82 27.46 28.83
CA ARG A 295 -56.00 26.48 28.08
C ARG A 295 -55.06 27.06 27.02
N GLU A 296 -54.66 28.32 27.18
CA GLU A 296 -53.85 29.05 26.19
C GLU A 296 -52.40 29.31 26.60
N ASP A 297 -52.00 29.01 27.84
CA ASP A 297 -50.63 29.25 28.31
C ASP A 297 -49.65 28.18 27.80
N ARG A 298 -49.35 28.21 26.49
CA ARG A 298 -48.48 27.24 25.82
C ARG A 298 -47.03 27.30 26.30
N SER A 299 -46.62 28.41 26.93
CA SER A 299 -45.29 28.58 27.52
C SER A 299 -44.99 27.57 28.64
N GLN A 300 -46.04 26.97 29.22
CA GLN A 300 -45.93 25.98 30.29
C GLN A 300 -45.76 24.54 29.77
N ILE A 301 -45.80 24.33 28.45
CA ILE A 301 -45.55 23.01 27.84
C ILE A 301 -44.04 22.84 27.70
N SER A 302 -43.47 21.93 28.49
CA SER A 302 -42.05 21.57 28.33
C SER A 302 -41.81 20.72 27.09
N VAL A 303 -40.56 20.58 26.67
CA VAL A 303 -40.16 19.64 25.61
C VAL A 303 -40.64 18.23 25.94
N ALA A 304 -40.39 17.77 27.18
CA ALA A 304 -40.83 16.44 27.65
C ALA A 304 -42.36 16.28 27.64
N ASP A 305 -43.13 17.33 27.97
CA ASP A 305 -44.59 17.31 27.88
C ASP A 305 -45.05 17.07 26.43
N TYR A 306 -44.44 17.76 25.47
CA TYR A 306 -44.73 17.57 24.06
C TYR A 306 -44.32 16.18 23.55
N GLU A 307 -43.15 15.68 23.92
CA GLU A 307 -42.72 14.32 23.54
C GLU A 307 -43.71 13.26 24.06
N ASN A 308 -44.17 13.40 25.30
CA ASN A 308 -45.14 12.48 25.90
C ASN A 308 -46.50 12.55 25.17
N TYR A 309 -46.94 13.75 24.80
CA TYR A 309 -48.11 13.95 23.96
C TYR A 309 -47.97 13.24 22.61
N TYR A 310 -46.87 13.48 21.89
CA TYR A 310 -46.58 12.87 20.60
C TYR A 310 -46.54 11.34 20.68
N LYS A 311 -45.89 10.78 21.71
CA LYS A 311 -45.82 9.32 21.95
C LYS A 311 -47.21 8.74 22.18
N ARG A 312 -48.07 9.44 22.94
CA ARG A 312 -49.44 9.02 23.27
C ARG A 312 -50.42 9.20 22.11
N TYR A 313 -50.15 10.10 21.17
CA TYR A 313 -50.99 10.32 20.00
C TYR A 313 -51.05 9.09 19.09
N VAL A 314 -52.25 8.59 18.80
CA VAL A 314 -52.48 7.45 17.91
C VAL A 314 -53.16 7.94 16.65
N ILE A 315 -52.53 7.69 15.49
CA ILE A 315 -53.06 8.04 14.18
C ILE A 315 -54.42 7.34 13.98
N SER A 316 -55.42 8.08 13.52
CA SER A 316 -56.74 7.54 13.24
C SER A 316 -57.42 8.28 12.09
N THR A 317 -57.72 7.54 11.03
CA THR A 317 -58.46 8.01 9.84
C THR A 317 -59.98 7.93 10.01
N THR A 318 -60.48 7.47 11.17
CA THR A 318 -61.92 7.29 11.43
C THR A 318 -62.29 7.62 12.88
N ARG A 319 -62.02 8.85 13.34
CA ARG A 319 -62.35 9.28 14.72
C ARG A 319 -63.83 9.66 14.88
N GLU A 320 -64.40 9.27 16.02
CA GLU A 320 -65.75 9.70 16.45
C GLU A 320 -65.74 11.04 17.22
N THR A 321 -64.60 11.39 17.83
CA THR A 321 -64.41 12.62 18.61
C THR A 321 -63.20 13.39 18.10
N GLY A 322 -63.41 14.26 17.12
CA GLY A 322 -62.40 15.13 16.52
C GLY A 322 -62.13 14.82 15.05
N ARG A 323 -61.29 15.64 14.42
CA ARG A 323 -60.94 15.45 12.99
C ARG A 323 -60.14 14.15 12.78
N PRO A 324 -60.49 13.34 11.76
CA PRO A 324 -59.63 12.29 11.26
C PRO A 324 -58.25 12.83 10.86
N ASP A 325 -57.20 12.03 11.06
CA ASP A 325 -55.88 12.38 10.54
C ASP A 325 -55.83 12.11 9.02
N GLU A 326 -55.24 13.04 8.28
CA GLU A 326 -55.02 12.94 6.85
C GLU A 326 -53.55 12.65 6.58
N ALA A 327 -53.29 11.68 5.69
CA ALA A 327 -51.93 11.36 5.28
C ALA A 327 -51.33 12.53 4.50
N LEU A 328 -50.05 12.78 4.72
CA LEU A 328 -49.28 13.74 3.95
C LEU A 328 -49.12 13.24 2.50
N THR A 329 -49.25 14.15 1.55
CA THR A 329 -48.87 13.93 0.15
C THR A 329 -47.35 13.77 0.01
N ALA A 330 -46.87 13.22 -1.12
CA ALA A 330 -45.43 13.09 -1.39
C ALA A 330 -44.69 14.44 -1.25
N GLU A 331 -45.23 15.51 -1.82
CA GLU A 331 -44.70 16.88 -1.73
C GLU A 331 -44.60 17.37 -0.27
N GLN A 332 -45.62 17.08 0.55
CA GLN A 332 -45.59 17.45 1.97
C GLN A 332 -44.57 16.62 2.76
N VAL A 333 -44.40 15.34 2.44
CA VAL A 333 -43.34 14.51 3.05
C VAL A 333 -41.97 15.05 2.67
N LYS A 334 -41.76 15.42 1.39
CA LYS A 334 -40.52 16.05 0.92
C LYS A 334 -40.19 17.31 1.71
N ALA A 335 -41.16 18.20 1.88
CA ALA A 335 -40.99 19.43 2.66
C ALA A 335 -40.62 19.16 4.13
N GLU A 336 -41.25 18.16 4.76
CA GLU A 336 -40.93 17.79 6.15
C GLU A 336 -39.57 17.09 6.27
N PHE A 337 -39.15 16.31 5.27
CA PHE A 337 -37.83 15.69 5.22
C PHE A 337 -36.73 16.75 5.01
N VAL A 338 -36.94 17.73 4.13
CA VAL A 338 -36.06 18.90 3.99
C VAL A 338 -35.97 19.69 5.30
N ASN A 339 -37.10 19.89 6.00
CA ASN A 339 -37.09 20.51 7.32
C ASN A 339 -36.24 19.71 8.32
N ILE A 340 -36.40 18.39 8.37
CA ILE A 340 -35.57 17.52 9.23
C ILE A 340 -34.08 17.61 8.84
N TYR A 341 -33.75 17.57 7.55
CA TYR A 341 -32.37 17.72 7.08
C TYR A 341 -31.77 19.05 7.57
N ASN A 342 -32.49 20.16 7.43
CA ASN A 342 -32.05 21.49 7.86
C ASN A 342 -31.91 21.64 9.38
N ILE A 343 -32.68 20.88 10.16
CA ILE A 343 -32.52 20.82 11.62
C ILE A 343 -31.20 20.15 12.00
N LEU A 344 -30.82 19.10 11.27
CA LEU A 344 -29.60 18.32 11.52
C LEU A 344 -28.34 18.97 10.94
N ASN A 345 -28.48 19.70 9.83
CA ASN A 345 -27.37 20.31 9.08
C ASN A 345 -27.54 21.84 8.99
N PRO A 346 -27.46 22.58 10.12
CA PRO A 346 -27.77 24.01 10.14
C PRO A 346 -26.76 24.89 9.38
N ALA A 347 -25.53 24.41 9.18
CA ALA A 347 -24.49 25.08 8.40
C ALA A 347 -24.62 24.84 6.88
N ASN A 348 -25.34 23.78 6.48
CA ASN A 348 -25.47 23.37 5.10
C ASN A 348 -26.93 23.07 4.78
N LYS A 349 -27.75 24.11 4.61
CA LYS A 349 -29.19 23.98 4.46
C LYS A 349 -29.58 23.79 3.01
N VAL A 350 -30.69 23.08 2.80
CA VAL A 350 -31.31 22.88 1.50
C VAL A 350 -32.73 23.45 1.46
N GLU A 351 -33.20 23.73 0.26
CA GLU A 351 -34.56 24.16 0.00
C GLU A 351 -35.14 23.46 -1.22
N VAL A 352 -36.48 23.42 -1.29
CA VAL A 352 -37.19 22.90 -2.47
C VAL A 352 -37.30 24.05 -3.46
N ALA A 353 -36.66 23.91 -4.62
CA ALA A 353 -36.71 24.87 -5.71
C ALA A 353 -38.10 24.92 -6.38
N VAL A 354 -38.32 25.92 -7.23
CA VAL A 354 -39.61 26.15 -7.91
C VAL A 354 -40.00 24.98 -8.83
N ASP A 355 -39.02 24.28 -9.39
CA ASP A 355 -39.21 23.08 -10.21
C ASP A 355 -39.39 21.79 -9.39
N GLY A 356 -39.38 21.88 -8.06
CA GLY A 356 -39.57 20.74 -7.16
C GLY A 356 -38.30 19.97 -6.81
N THR A 357 -37.14 20.34 -7.37
CA THR A 357 -35.82 19.78 -7.01
C THR A 357 -35.36 20.27 -5.64
N ILE A 358 -34.38 19.60 -5.04
CA ILE A 358 -33.76 20.02 -3.78
C ILE A 358 -32.41 20.64 -4.10
N VAL A 359 -32.23 21.89 -3.71
CA VAL A 359 -31.01 22.66 -3.97
C VAL A 359 -30.45 23.22 -2.67
N ALA A 360 -29.15 23.51 -2.65
CA ALA A 360 -28.54 24.21 -1.53
C ALA A 360 -29.12 25.64 -1.38
N GLN A 361 -29.31 26.08 -0.14
CA GLN A 361 -29.58 27.50 0.12
C GLN A 361 -28.34 28.35 -0.18
N ALA A 362 -28.53 29.66 -0.40
CA ALA A 362 -27.42 30.56 -0.67
C ALA A 362 -26.37 30.52 0.47
N GLY A 363 -25.11 30.17 0.13
CA GLY A 363 -24.01 29.97 1.09
C GLY A 363 -23.83 28.52 1.57
N SER A 364 -24.58 27.57 1.02
CA SER A 364 -24.50 26.13 1.31
C SER A 364 -24.13 25.33 0.05
N ALA A 365 -23.69 24.09 0.21
CA ALA A 365 -23.31 23.18 -0.87
C ALA A 365 -24.01 21.82 -0.68
N PHE A 366 -24.78 21.37 -1.66
CA PHE A 366 -25.53 20.11 -1.56
C PHE A 366 -25.54 19.42 -2.92
N ASP A 367 -25.19 18.14 -2.92
CA ASP A 367 -25.35 17.26 -4.07
C ASP A 367 -26.38 16.17 -3.73
N SER A 368 -27.39 16.05 -4.58
CA SER A 368 -28.37 14.97 -4.49
C SER A 368 -28.02 13.76 -5.33
N LEU A 369 -27.07 13.90 -6.27
CA LEU A 369 -26.66 12.84 -7.17
C LEU A 369 -25.74 11.88 -6.42
N LEU A 370 -26.14 10.60 -6.38
CA LEU A 370 -25.40 9.54 -5.73
C LEU A 370 -25.18 8.41 -6.73
N THR A 371 -23.92 8.03 -6.93
CA THR A 371 -23.59 6.85 -7.74
C THR A 371 -23.89 5.56 -6.98
N TYR A 372 -23.90 4.43 -7.70
CA TYR A 372 -24.02 3.11 -7.08
C TYR A 372 -22.93 2.85 -6.04
N GLU A 373 -21.70 3.32 -6.31
CA GLU A 373 -20.56 3.15 -5.41
C GLU A 373 -20.64 4.09 -4.20
N ASP A 374 -21.14 5.32 -4.35
CA ASP A 374 -21.35 6.22 -3.20
C ASP A 374 -22.31 5.60 -2.19
N LEU A 375 -23.45 5.06 -2.66
CA LEU A 375 -24.40 4.36 -1.81
C LEU A 375 -23.83 3.06 -1.23
N THR A 376 -22.89 2.41 -1.93
CA THR A 376 -22.18 1.22 -1.45
C THR A 376 -21.25 1.56 -0.29
N LYS A 377 -20.45 2.64 -0.44
CA LYS A 377 -19.57 3.20 0.59
C LYS A 377 -20.38 3.58 1.82
N MET A 378 -21.49 4.31 1.64
CA MET A 378 -22.39 4.67 2.75
C MET A 378 -22.97 3.44 3.46
N ASN A 379 -23.71 2.58 2.75
CA ASN A 379 -24.20 1.30 3.25
C ASN A 379 -24.87 0.44 2.15
N THR A 380 -24.42 -0.80 1.96
CA THR A 380 -25.03 -1.73 0.98
C THR A 380 -26.53 -2.01 1.18
N SER A 381 -27.03 -2.01 2.42
CA SER A 381 -28.46 -2.19 2.70
C SER A 381 -29.26 -0.92 2.43
N LEU A 382 -28.66 0.26 2.64
CA LEU A 382 -29.24 1.54 2.21
C LEU A 382 -29.37 1.57 0.69
N ARG A 383 -28.29 1.27 -0.03
CA ARG A 383 -28.30 1.13 -1.49
C ARG A 383 -29.44 0.22 -1.94
N SER A 384 -29.51 -1.01 -1.42
CA SER A 384 -30.59 -1.95 -1.77
C SER A 384 -31.97 -1.36 -1.50
N HIS A 385 -32.17 -0.64 -0.39
CA HIS A 385 -33.44 0.03 -0.11
C HIS A 385 -33.80 1.10 -1.15
N VAL A 386 -32.84 1.93 -1.55
CA VAL A 386 -33.04 2.99 -2.56
C VAL A 386 -33.42 2.41 -3.92
N TYR A 387 -32.73 1.36 -4.38
CA TYR A 387 -32.99 0.78 -5.71
C TYR A 387 -34.21 -0.13 -5.75
N THR A 388 -34.47 -0.91 -4.70
CA THR A 388 -35.49 -1.99 -4.75
C THR A 388 -36.81 -1.67 -4.06
N THR A 389 -36.83 -0.69 -3.15
CA THR A 389 -38.02 -0.39 -2.32
C THR A 389 -38.67 0.95 -2.66
N LEU A 390 -37.89 1.96 -3.06
CA LEU A 390 -38.39 3.30 -3.34
C LEU A 390 -38.64 3.49 -4.84
N THR A 391 -39.77 4.11 -5.18
CA THR A 391 -40.09 4.55 -6.54
C THR A 391 -39.68 6.00 -6.69
N ALA A 392 -38.89 6.38 -7.71
CA ALA A 392 -38.54 7.79 -7.89
C ALA A 392 -39.80 8.67 -8.02
N GLU A 393 -39.79 9.88 -7.46
CA GLU A 393 -40.93 10.81 -7.51
C GLU A 393 -41.34 11.09 -8.96
N THR A 394 -40.37 11.24 -9.87
CA THR A 394 -40.54 11.45 -11.32
C THR A 394 -41.24 10.30 -12.04
N GLN A 395 -41.12 9.07 -11.53
CA GLN A 395 -41.66 7.85 -12.12
C GLN A 395 -42.98 7.39 -11.50
N MET A 396 -43.55 8.15 -10.56
CA MET A 396 -44.82 7.78 -9.94
C MET A 396 -46.01 8.00 -10.88
N ASP A 397 -46.95 7.04 -10.90
CA ASP A 397 -48.17 7.12 -11.73
C ASP A 397 -49.12 8.23 -11.26
N ASP A 398 -49.23 8.43 -9.93
CA ASP A 398 -50.03 9.49 -9.30
C ASP A 398 -49.39 9.92 -7.98
N LEU A 399 -48.88 11.15 -7.93
CA LEU A 399 -48.25 11.75 -6.73
C LEU A 399 -49.21 11.88 -5.53
N LEU A 400 -50.52 11.74 -5.75
CA LEU A 400 -51.54 11.77 -4.70
C LEU A 400 -51.93 10.37 -4.20
N ASP A 401 -51.55 9.29 -4.89
CA ASP A 401 -51.82 7.91 -4.45
C ASP A 401 -50.56 7.22 -3.91
N LEU A 402 -50.49 7.14 -2.59
CA LEU A 402 -49.36 6.53 -1.87
C LEU A 402 -49.64 5.08 -1.44
N SER A 403 -50.65 4.43 -2.04
CA SER A 403 -51.04 3.07 -1.66
C SER A 403 -50.06 2.01 -2.13
N THR A 404 -49.48 2.18 -3.33
CA THR A 404 -48.60 1.21 -4.00
C THR A 404 -47.17 1.72 -4.20
N GLN A 405 -46.99 2.96 -4.66
CA GLN A 405 -45.69 3.59 -4.91
C GLN A 405 -45.39 4.64 -3.84
N LYS A 406 -44.12 4.75 -3.44
CA LYS A 406 -43.65 5.76 -2.48
C LYS A 406 -42.23 6.20 -2.84
N PRO A 407 -41.96 7.51 -2.92
CA PRO A 407 -40.63 8.03 -3.13
C PRO A 407 -39.84 8.17 -1.84
N PHE A 408 -40.44 7.86 -0.70
CA PHE A 408 -39.82 8.05 0.60
C PHE A 408 -39.84 6.79 1.44
N SER A 409 -38.91 6.73 2.40
CA SER A 409 -38.90 5.68 3.40
C SER A 409 -40.15 5.75 4.29
N SER A 410 -40.81 4.61 4.45
CA SER A 410 -42.08 4.46 5.20
C SER A 410 -41.97 4.70 6.71
N ARG A 411 -40.74 4.75 7.23
CA ARG A 411 -40.37 4.99 8.62
C ARG A 411 -38.86 5.24 8.66
N VAL A 412 -38.32 5.62 9.82
CA VAL A 412 -36.86 5.61 10.05
C VAL A 412 -36.36 4.18 9.86
N GLN A 413 -35.51 3.98 8.85
CA GLN A 413 -34.87 2.71 8.55
C GLN A 413 -33.60 2.57 9.39
N THR A 414 -33.26 1.34 9.76
CA THR A 414 -32.00 1.04 10.44
C THR A 414 -31.20 0.11 9.56
N PHE A 415 -30.02 0.57 9.13
CA PHE A 415 -29.10 -0.19 8.31
C PHE A 415 -27.73 -0.17 8.99
N GLY A 416 -27.24 -1.35 9.40
CA GLY A 416 -26.09 -1.42 10.31
C GLY A 416 -26.35 -0.70 11.63
N ASN A 417 -25.43 0.19 12.03
CA ASN A 417 -25.54 1.01 13.24
C ASN A 417 -26.26 2.36 13.00
N SER A 418 -26.40 2.74 11.73
CA SER A 418 -26.95 4.03 11.31
C SER A 418 -28.45 3.96 11.06
N ARG A 419 -29.10 5.12 11.13
CA ARG A 419 -30.53 5.27 10.89
C ARG A 419 -30.77 6.26 9.78
N TYR A 420 -31.77 6.01 8.93
CA TYR A 420 -31.98 6.78 7.72
C TYR A 420 -33.45 7.14 7.50
N LEU A 421 -33.68 8.35 7.04
CA LEU A 421 -34.82 8.68 6.18
C LEU A 421 -34.29 8.96 4.79
N VAL A 422 -35.02 8.53 3.77
CA VAL A 422 -34.62 8.72 2.37
C VAL A 422 -35.81 9.22 1.58
N TYR A 423 -35.56 10.18 0.69
CA TYR A 423 -36.50 10.60 -0.34
C TYR A 423 -35.81 10.50 -1.70
N LYS A 424 -36.29 9.62 -2.57
CA LYS A 424 -35.81 9.39 -3.92
C LYS A 424 -36.54 10.32 -4.88
N LEU A 425 -35.81 11.30 -5.42
CA LEU A 425 -36.35 12.34 -6.29
C LEU A 425 -36.47 11.82 -7.72
N ASP A 426 -35.37 11.30 -8.24
CA ASP A 426 -35.21 10.86 -9.62
C ASP A 426 -34.19 9.73 -9.70
N ASP A 427 -34.20 8.94 -10.75
CA ASP A 427 -33.12 8.01 -11.06
C ASP A 427 -32.96 7.83 -12.57
N ALA A 428 -31.80 7.31 -12.97
CA ALA A 428 -31.54 7.01 -14.37
C ALA A 428 -31.97 5.58 -14.76
N SER A 429 -32.98 4.98 -14.11
CA SER A 429 -33.42 3.61 -14.45
C SER A 429 -34.05 3.53 -15.84
N ASP A 430 -34.67 4.61 -16.30
CA ASP A 430 -35.25 4.72 -17.64
C ASP A 430 -34.17 4.57 -18.73
N ALA A 431 -32.90 4.91 -18.42
CA ALA A 431 -31.79 4.70 -19.33
C ALA A 431 -31.43 3.20 -19.51
N GLU A 432 -31.97 2.32 -18.66
CA GLU A 432 -31.84 0.87 -18.78
C GLU A 432 -33.02 0.21 -19.51
N GLU A 433 -34.09 0.97 -19.78
CA GLU A 433 -35.21 0.48 -20.59
C GLU A 433 -34.76 0.22 -22.03
N ASP A 434 -35.29 -0.84 -22.63
CA ASP A 434 -34.96 -1.27 -24.00
C ASP A 434 -33.45 -1.48 -24.26
N ILE A 435 -32.61 -1.64 -23.24
CA ILE A 435 -31.20 -2.05 -23.44
C ILE A 435 -31.14 -3.49 -23.92
N LEU A 436 -31.91 -4.37 -23.26
CA LEU A 436 -32.04 -5.77 -23.64
C LEU A 436 -33.46 -6.07 -24.12
N VAL A 437 -33.58 -6.71 -25.29
CA VAL A 437 -34.85 -7.16 -25.89
C VAL A 437 -34.91 -8.68 -25.98
N GLU A 438 -36.13 -9.23 -25.99
CA GLU A 438 -36.35 -10.67 -26.23
C GLU A 438 -36.06 -10.98 -27.70
N THR A 439 -35.39 -12.11 -27.96
CA THR A 439 -35.13 -12.55 -29.34
C THR A 439 -36.43 -12.98 -30.04
N GLU A 440 -36.54 -12.77 -31.36
CA GLU A 440 -37.73 -13.17 -32.12
C GLU A 440 -37.99 -14.69 -32.10
N ASP A 441 -36.93 -15.48 -31.92
CA ASP A 441 -36.95 -16.94 -32.01
C ASP A 441 -37.17 -17.63 -30.64
N ASP A 442 -36.75 -17.00 -29.52
CA ASP A 442 -36.96 -17.50 -28.16
C ASP A 442 -37.16 -16.35 -27.16
N PRO A 443 -38.36 -16.18 -26.57
CA PRO A 443 -38.64 -15.12 -25.62
C PRO A 443 -37.90 -15.27 -24.28
N ASP A 444 -37.34 -16.45 -23.98
CA ASP A 444 -36.52 -16.66 -22.78
C ASP A 444 -35.05 -16.22 -22.99
N VAL A 445 -34.65 -15.86 -24.22
CA VAL A 445 -33.31 -15.37 -24.58
C VAL A 445 -33.36 -13.87 -24.82
N LYS A 446 -32.37 -13.14 -24.26
CA LYS A 446 -32.24 -11.69 -24.41
C LYS A 446 -31.01 -11.34 -25.26
N GLU A 447 -31.11 -10.24 -26.01
CA GLU A 447 -30.02 -9.63 -26.78
C GLU A 447 -30.02 -8.11 -26.61
N PHE A 448 -28.93 -7.43 -26.94
CA PHE A 448 -28.90 -5.97 -26.93
C PHE A 448 -29.77 -5.39 -28.04
N ALA A 449 -30.56 -4.36 -27.72
CA ALA A 449 -31.37 -3.68 -28.72
C ALA A 449 -30.53 -2.89 -29.73
N THR A 450 -31.14 -2.49 -30.85
CA THR A 450 -30.49 -1.71 -31.92
C THR A 450 -30.45 -0.20 -31.66
N THR A 451 -30.83 0.24 -30.47
CA THR A 451 -30.79 1.65 -30.08
C THR A 451 -29.35 2.10 -29.80
N GLU A 452 -29.08 3.40 -29.97
CA GLU A 452 -27.73 3.95 -29.73
C GLU A 452 -27.23 3.71 -28.29
N ALA A 453 -28.13 3.84 -27.30
CA ALA A 453 -27.82 3.59 -25.89
C ALA A 453 -27.51 2.10 -25.61
N ALA A 454 -28.30 1.18 -26.17
CA ALA A 454 -28.07 -0.25 -26.03
C ALA A 454 -26.75 -0.68 -26.67
N GLN A 455 -26.45 -0.15 -27.86
CA GLN A 455 -25.18 -0.43 -28.55
C GLN A 455 -23.99 0.14 -27.78
N ALA A 456 -24.09 1.35 -27.19
CA ALA A 456 -23.03 1.88 -26.34
C ALA A 456 -22.73 0.98 -25.12
N LYS A 457 -23.78 0.41 -24.48
CA LYS A 457 -23.61 -0.56 -23.38
C LYS A 457 -23.10 -1.92 -23.85
N ARG A 458 -23.48 -2.33 -25.06
CA ARG A 458 -22.95 -3.53 -25.72
C ARG A 458 -21.45 -3.38 -25.99
N ASP A 459 -21.04 -2.24 -26.52
CA ASP A 459 -19.64 -1.92 -26.83
C ASP A 459 -18.81 -1.84 -25.53
N GLU A 460 -19.32 -1.17 -24.48
CA GLU A 460 -18.69 -1.15 -23.15
C GLU A 460 -18.50 -2.58 -22.59
N ALA A 461 -19.54 -3.42 -22.67
CA ALA A 461 -19.45 -4.81 -22.24
C ALA A 461 -18.48 -5.62 -23.11
N PHE A 462 -18.46 -5.37 -24.43
CA PHE A 462 -17.57 -6.03 -25.37
C PHE A 462 -16.12 -5.72 -25.06
N ASP A 463 -15.77 -4.44 -24.91
CA ASP A 463 -14.41 -4.00 -24.58
C ASP A 463 -13.92 -4.64 -23.27
N LYS A 464 -14.78 -4.71 -22.24
CA LYS A 464 -14.42 -5.35 -20.96
C LYS A 464 -14.27 -6.86 -21.06
N VAL A 465 -15.10 -7.53 -21.84
CA VAL A 465 -14.95 -8.98 -22.08
C VAL A 465 -13.73 -9.26 -22.95
N PHE A 466 -13.42 -8.38 -23.92
CA PHE A 466 -12.24 -8.45 -24.78
C PHE A 466 -10.96 -8.27 -23.96
N GLU A 467 -10.85 -7.22 -23.15
CA GLU A 467 -9.73 -6.97 -22.23
C GLU A 467 -9.51 -8.18 -21.30
N ALA A 468 -10.59 -8.76 -20.77
CA ALA A 468 -10.52 -9.94 -19.91
C ALA A 468 -10.03 -11.21 -20.62
N LYS A 469 -10.09 -11.26 -21.96
CA LYS A 469 -9.54 -12.35 -22.79
C LYS A 469 -8.10 -12.09 -23.23
N LEU A 470 -7.72 -10.83 -23.47
CA LEU A 470 -6.34 -10.41 -23.83
C LEU A 470 -5.39 -10.44 -22.61
N THR A 471 -5.32 -11.59 -21.95
CA THR A 471 -4.48 -11.81 -20.78
C THR A 471 -3.03 -12.04 -21.15
N SER A 472 -2.10 -11.89 -20.20
CA SER A 472 -0.69 -12.26 -20.40
C SER A 472 -0.53 -13.73 -20.82
N THR A 473 -1.41 -14.63 -20.35
CA THR A 473 -1.40 -16.04 -20.76
C THR A 473 -1.78 -16.21 -22.23
N TYR A 474 -2.82 -15.49 -22.70
CA TYR A 474 -3.21 -15.50 -24.10
C TYR A 474 -2.10 -14.94 -25.00
N ILE A 475 -1.54 -13.79 -24.63
CA ILE A 475 -0.41 -13.18 -25.34
C ILE A 475 0.75 -14.17 -25.46
N SER A 476 1.18 -14.75 -24.34
CA SER A 476 2.27 -15.75 -24.34
C SER A 476 1.96 -16.99 -25.18
N SER A 477 0.70 -17.43 -25.25
CA SER A 477 0.29 -18.56 -26.11
C SER A 477 0.46 -18.21 -27.59
N LYS A 478 -0.05 -17.05 -28.03
CA LYS A 478 0.04 -16.62 -29.44
C LYS A 478 1.46 -16.31 -29.87
N VAL A 479 2.23 -15.72 -28.96
CA VAL A 479 3.67 -15.53 -29.12
C VAL A 479 4.37 -16.88 -29.29
N SER A 480 4.05 -17.89 -28.48
CA SER A 480 4.59 -19.26 -28.58
C SER A 480 4.24 -19.94 -29.92
N GLU A 481 2.99 -19.84 -30.38
CA GLU A 481 2.52 -20.36 -31.67
C GLU A 481 3.37 -19.79 -32.83
N LEU A 482 3.76 -18.51 -32.76
CA LEU A 482 4.62 -17.90 -33.77
C LEU A 482 6.03 -18.52 -33.81
N TYR A 483 6.58 -19.00 -32.69
CA TYR A 483 7.90 -19.68 -32.70
C TYR A 483 7.88 -21.06 -33.34
N GLU A 484 6.77 -21.79 -33.24
CA GLU A 484 6.68 -23.16 -33.78
C GLU A 484 6.91 -23.20 -35.30
N ASP A 485 6.59 -22.10 -35.99
CA ASP A 485 6.78 -21.94 -37.44
C ASP A 485 8.21 -21.52 -37.85
N LYS A 486 9.13 -21.37 -36.89
CA LYS A 486 10.48 -20.79 -37.09
C LYS A 486 11.59 -21.83 -37.00
N GLU A 487 12.57 -21.77 -37.91
CA GLU A 487 13.72 -22.67 -37.89
C GLU A 487 14.88 -22.07 -37.06
N LEU A 488 15.02 -22.52 -35.80
CA LEU A 488 16.11 -22.13 -34.91
C LEU A 488 17.23 -23.18 -34.86
N ASN A 489 18.48 -22.75 -35.07
CA ASN A 489 19.67 -23.57 -34.87
C ASN A 489 20.67 -22.86 -33.93
N ILE A 490 20.99 -23.47 -32.78
CA ILE A 490 21.97 -22.98 -31.80
C ILE A 490 23.24 -23.83 -31.87
N TYR A 491 24.38 -23.18 -32.16
CA TYR A 491 25.64 -23.87 -32.44
C TYR A 491 26.60 -23.94 -31.26
N ASP A 492 26.33 -23.21 -30.17
CA ASP A 492 27.06 -23.35 -28.92
C ASP A 492 26.37 -24.34 -28.00
N LYS A 493 27.09 -25.39 -27.60
CA LYS A 493 26.56 -26.48 -26.77
C LYS A 493 26.13 -26.01 -25.37
N VAL A 494 26.82 -25.03 -24.78
CA VAL A 494 26.48 -24.50 -23.45
C VAL A 494 25.19 -23.70 -23.54
N VAL A 495 25.15 -22.71 -24.42
CA VAL A 495 23.96 -21.86 -24.60
C VAL A 495 22.76 -22.72 -24.99
N ARG A 496 22.94 -23.68 -25.91
CA ARG A 496 21.89 -24.62 -26.31
C ARG A 496 21.37 -25.46 -25.14
N ALA A 497 22.24 -25.94 -24.25
CA ALA A 497 21.80 -26.76 -23.12
C ALA A 497 20.91 -25.96 -22.15
N PHE A 498 21.30 -24.72 -21.83
CA PHE A 498 20.48 -23.84 -20.98
C PHE A 498 19.21 -23.36 -21.69
N TYR A 499 19.29 -23.11 -23.00
CA TYR A 499 18.12 -22.77 -23.81
C TYR A 499 17.11 -23.93 -23.86
N GLU A 500 17.56 -25.14 -24.17
CA GLU A 500 16.72 -26.36 -24.19
C GLU A 500 16.05 -26.61 -22.83
N GLN A 501 16.78 -26.38 -21.72
CA GLN A 501 16.24 -26.54 -20.37
C GLN A 501 15.15 -25.51 -20.03
N SER A 502 15.26 -24.29 -20.58
CA SER A 502 14.38 -23.16 -20.22
C SER A 502 13.19 -23.02 -21.17
N TYR A 503 13.39 -23.25 -22.47
CA TYR A 503 12.42 -22.96 -23.53
C TYR A 503 12.07 -24.19 -24.39
N GLY A 504 12.76 -25.32 -24.19
CA GLY A 504 12.73 -26.42 -25.16
C GLY A 504 13.55 -26.11 -26.41
N TYR A 505 14.00 -27.14 -27.13
CA TYR A 505 14.78 -26.97 -28.36
C TYR A 505 14.73 -28.23 -29.23
N GLU A 506 14.28 -28.08 -30.48
CA GLU A 506 14.22 -29.17 -31.48
C GLU A 506 15.17 -28.98 -32.68
N GLY A 507 15.99 -27.91 -32.65
CA GLY A 507 16.91 -27.58 -33.73
C GLY A 507 18.14 -28.50 -33.83
N SER A 508 19.10 -28.13 -34.69
CA SER A 508 20.31 -28.93 -34.88
C SER A 508 21.17 -29.09 -33.62
N THR A 509 21.75 -30.26 -33.43
CA THR A 509 22.76 -30.55 -32.40
C THR A 509 24.20 -30.35 -32.87
N LYS A 510 24.40 -29.73 -34.05
CA LYS A 510 25.72 -29.51 -34.64
C LYS A 510 26.43 -28.33 -34.00
N ASP A 511 27.64 -28.58 -33.50
CA ASP A 511 28.50 -27.52 -32.97
C ASP A 511 29.43 -26.96 -34.06
N ARG A 512 29.70 -25.64 -34.04
CA ARG A 512 30.59 -24.97 -34.99
C ARG A 512 31.56 -24.00 -34.32
N THR A 513 32.72 -23.80 -34.95
CA THR A 513 33.65 -22.71 -34.64
C THR A 513 33.36 -21.51 -35.53
N GLY A 514 33.76 -20.31 -35.12
CA GLY A 514 33.61 -19.08 -35.89
C GLY A 514 32.73 -18.07 -35.17
N ASP A 515 32.09 -17.20 -35.96
CA ASP A 515 31.55 -15.93 -35.47
C ASP A 515 30.04 -15.95 -35.22
N VAL A 516 29.38 -17.12 -35.37
CA VAL A 516 27.92 -17.17 -35.37
C VAL A 516 27.40 -18.17 -34.32
N ILE A 517 26.61 -17.65 -33.38
CA ILE A 517 26.11 -18.36 -32.19
C ILE A 517 24.82 -19.13 -32.48
N ALA A 518 23.91 -18.53 -33.25
CA ALA A 518 22.64 -19.11 -33.64
C ALA A 518 22.20 -18.61 -35.02
N THR A 519 21.27 -19.32 -35.65
CA THR A 519 20.63 -18.91 -36.91
C THR A 519 19.12 -19.13 -36.76
N ILE A 520 18.33 -18.10 -37.07
CA ILE A 520 16.86 -18.11 -37.04
C ILE A 520 16.31 -17.73 -38.43
N ASP A 521 15.54 -18.60 -39.07
CA ASP A 521 15.00 -18.40 -40.44
C ASP A 521 16.07 -17.99 -41.48
N GLY A 522 17.32 -18.42 -41.29
CA GLY A 522 18.45 -18.08 -42.16
C GLY A 522 19.15 -16.75 -41.84
N ASN A 523 18.70 -16.02 -40.82
CA ASN A 523 19.40 -14.85 -40.27
C ASN A 523 20.37 -15.30 -39.17
N ASP A 524 21.62 -14.87 -39.28
CA ASP A 524 22.69 -15.22 -38.35
C ASP A 524 22.72 -14.25 -37.17
N ILE A 525 22.76 -14.80 -35.94
CA ILE A 525 23.09 -14.07 -34.72
C ILE A 525 24.58 -14.25 -34.45
N LEU A 526 25.33 -13.16 -34.34
CA LEU A 526 26.79 -13.20 -34.19
C LEU A 526 27.21 -13.36 -32.72
N VAL A 527 28.38 -13.95 -32.51
CA VAL A 527 29.00 -14.12 -31.19
C VAL A 527 29.33 -12.77 -30.57
N ASP A 528 29.85 -11.83 -31.35
CA ASP A 528 30.26 -10.51 -30.83
C ASP A 528 29.05 -9.70 -30.36
N ASP A 529 27.93 -9.74 -31.10
CA ASP A 529 26.67 -9.07 -30.71
C ASP A 529 26.10 -9.69 -29.43
N PHE A 530 26.07 -11.03 -29.38
CA PHE A 530 25.61 -11.77 -28.20
C PHE A 530 26.49 -11.51 -26.97
N TYR A 531 27.81 -11.44 -27.16
CA TYR A 531 28.75 -11.08 -26.10
C TYR A 531 28.53 -9.65 -25.62
N ALA A 532 28.33 -8.70 -26.53
CA ALA A 532 28.09 -7.30 -26.18
C ALA A 532 26.83 -7.14 -25.31
N GLU A 533 25.73 -7.82 -25.64
CA GLU A 533 24.51 -7.80 -24.83
C GLU A 533 24.70 -8.44 -23.44
N LEU A 534 25.46 -9.54 -23.38
CA LEU A 534 25.80 -10.18 -22.12
C LEU A 534 26.75 -9.34 -21.25
N GLU A 535 27.71 -8.65 -21.86
CA GLU A 535 28.72 -7.83 -21.19
C GLU A 535 28.10 -6.60 -20.50
N LYS A 536 27.19 -5.92 -21.20
CA LYS A 536 26.41 -4.80 -20.64
C LYS A 536 25.60 -5.21 -19.42
N SER A 537 25.06 -6.43 -19.40
CA SER A 537 24.22 -6.91 -18.30
C SER A 537 25.05 -7.46 -17.13
N TYR A 538 26.03 -8.31 -17.43
CA TYR A 538 26.68 -9.17 -16.44
C TYR A 538 28.21 -9.04 -16.40
N GLY A 539 28.83 -8.41 -17.41
CA GLY A 539 30.29 -8.39 -17.60
C GLY A 539 31.07 -7.93 -16.38
N ILE A 540 30.77 -6.71 -15.89
CA ILE A 540 31.44 -6.14 -14.70
C ILE A 540 31.21 -7.01 -13.46
N ASN A 541 29.96 -7.33 -13.11
CA ASN A 541 29.67 -8.12 -11.90
C ASN A 541 30.33 -9.51 -11.92
N LEU A 542 30.23 -10.20 -13.06
CA LEU A 542 30.80 -11.54 -13.20
C LEU A 542 32.32 -11.47 -13.17
N SER A 543 32.94 -10.57 -13.93
CA SER A 543 34.40 -10.41 -13.91
C SER A 543 34.97 -10.10 -12.52
N LEU A 544 34.26 -9.31 -11.69
CA LEU A 544 34.64 -9.04 -10.30
C LEU A 544 34.46 -10.26 -9.40
N ASP A 545 33.38 -11.03 -9.59
CA ASP A 545 33.18 -12.30 -8.89
C ASP A 545 34.33 -13.27 -9.16
N LEU A 546 34.74 -13.37 -10.42
CA LEU A 546 35.88 -14.16 -10.86
C LEU A 546 37.20 -13.68 -10.25
N ALA A 547 37.42 -12.35 -10.24
CA ALA A 547 38.59 -11.76 -9.62
C ALA A 547 38.64 -12.06 -8.11
N SER A 548 37.53 -11.89 -7.40
CA SER A 548 37.44 -12.13 -5.95
C SER A 548 37.76 -13.59 -5.59
N ASN A 549 37.25 -14.55 -6.36
CA ASN A 549 37.56 -15.98 -6.16
C ASN A 549 39.05 -16.26 -6.39
N LYS A 550 39.65 -15.67 -7.43
CA LYS A 550 41.09 -15.82 -7.69
C LYS A 550 41.94 -15.17 -6.59
N VAL A 551 41.53 -14.02 -6.06
CA VAL A 551 42.20 -13.33 -4.95
C VAL A 551 42.17 -14.18 -3.69
N LEU A 552 41.00 -14.67 -3.30
CA LEU A 552 40.85 -15.52 -2.10
C LEU A 552 41.60 -16.85 -2.25
N LEU A 553 41.57 -17.46 -3.43
CA LEU A 553 42.31 -18.70 -3.69
C LEU A 553 43.83 -18.51 -3.65
N ALA A 554 44.32 -17.30 -3.94
CA ALA A 554 45.73 -16.94 -3.88
C ALA A 554 46.15 -16.39 -2.49
N SER A 555 45.20 -16.21 -1.57
CA SER A 555 45.47 -15.70 -0.22
C SER A 555 46.31 -16.70 0.59
N GLU A 556 47.20 -16.19 1.44
CA GLU A 556 47.89 -17.00 2.46
C GLU A 556 47.07 -17.11 3.76
N ASP A 557 46.08 -16.23 3.95
CA ASP A 557 45.29 -16.13 5.18
C ASP A 557 44.06 -17.05 5.19
N TYR A 558 43.57 -17.47 4.01
CA TYR A 558 42.39 -18.30 3.86
C TYR A 558 42.72 -19.57 3.08
N ALA A 559 42.32 -20.73 3.59
CA ALA A 559 42.64 -22.01 2.98
C ALA A 559 41.56 -23.07 3.25
N VAL A 560 41.47 -24.04 2.34
CA VAL A 560 40.67 -25.26 2.55
C VAL A 560 41.61 -26.36 3.02
N GLU A 561 41.34 -26.90 4.20
CA GLU A 561 42.10 -27.99 4.80
C GLU A 561 42.01 -29.29 3.97
N GLU A 562 43.04 -30.14 4.05
CA GLU A 562 43.11 -31.38 3.25
C GLU A 562 41.96 -32.35 3.58
N ASP A 563 41.61 -32.48 4.86
CA ASP A 563 40.51 -33.33 5.33
C ASP A 563 39.14 -32.83 4.81
N ASP A 564 38.94 -31.51 4.76
CA ASP A 564 37.71 -30.90 4.22
C ASP A 564 37.62 -31.09 2.71
N MET A 565 38.73 -30.91 1.99
CA MET A 565 38.81 -31.18 0.56
C MET A 565 38.46 -32.63 0.20
N ASP A 566 38.94 -33.61 0.99
CA ASP A 566 38.60 -35.02 0.79
C ASP A 566 37.13 -35.30 1.12
N SER A 567 36.59 -34.66 2.17
CA SER A 567 35.16 -34.67 2.47
C SER A 567 34.32 -34.12 1.32
N TYR A 568 34.71 -32.99 0.73
CA TYR A 568 34.00 -32.37 -0.41
C TYR A 568 33.99 -33.27 -1.65
N LYS A 569 35.14 -33.91 -1.97
CA LYS A 569 35.20 -34.91 -3.04
C LYS A 569 34.25 -36.07 -2.79
N GLN A 570 34.23 -36.62 -1.57
CA GLN A 570 33.35 -37.73 -1.23
C GLN A 570 31.87 -37.33 -1.31
N GLN A 571 31.50 -36.16 -0.76
CA GLN A 571 30.14 -35.64 -0.84
C GLN A 571 29.71 -35.43 -2.30
N PHE A 572 30.60 -34.93 -3.16
CA PHE A 572 30.31 -34.75 -4.57
C PHE A 572 30.21 -36.08 -5.33
N GLU A 573 31.06 -37.06 -5.03
CA GLU A 573 30.94 -38.42 -5.58
C GLU A 573 29.61 -39.07 -5.23
N ASP A 574 29.11 -38.86 -4.00
CA ASP A 574 27.79 -39.31 -3.59
C ASP A 574 26.67 -38.65 -4.41
N ILE A 575 26.77 -37.34 -4.71
CA ILE A 575 25.84 -36.64 -5.62
C ILE A 575 25.86 -37.31 -7.00
N ILE A 576 27.05 -37.56 -7.57
CA ILE A 576 27.16 -38.21 -8.89
C ILE A 576 26.60 -39.64 -8.86
N SER A 577 26.80 -40.39 -7.79
CA SER A 577 26.23 -41.73 -7.61
C SER A 577 24.71 -41.68 -7.52
N GLN A 578 24.14 -40.70 -6.79
CA GLN A 578 22.71 -40.50 -6.68
C GLN A 578 22.07 -40.10 -8.02
N PHE A 579 22.72 -39.20 -8.77
CA PHE A 579 22.32 -38.88 -10.14
C PHE A 579 22.32 -40.12 -11.03
N SER A 580 23.39 -40.91 -10.99
CA SER A 580 23.52 -42.14 -11.79
C SER A 580 22.47 -43.20 -11.41
N ALA A 581 21.96 -43.15 -10.18
CA ALA A 581 20.87 -43.98 -9.68
C ALA A 581 19.47 -43.41 -9.98
N ASP A 582 19.37 -42.35 -10.78
CA ASP A 582 18.13 -41.68 -11.19
C ASP A 582 17.37 -40.97 -10.05
N ASN A 583 18.05 -40.69 -8.93
CA ASN A 583 17.40 -40.09 -7.76
C ASN A 583 16.99 -38.62 -7.96
N PHE A 584 17.60 -37.90 -8.91
CA PHE A 584 17.27 -36.51 -9.21
C PHE A 584 16.27 -36.34 -10.37
N ALA A 585 15.69 -37.43 -10.90
CA ALA A 585 14.71 -37.36 -12.00
C ALA A 585 13.51 -36.46 -11.66
N SER A 586 13.02 -36.55 -10.42
CA SER A 586 11.91 -35.70 -9.93
C SER A 586 12.25 -34.21 -9.85
N ALA A 587 13.54 -33.87 -9.78
CA ALA A 587 14.04 -32.49 -9.79
C ALA A 587 14.38 -32.01 -11.22
N GLY A 588 14.00 -32.76 -12.26
CA GLY A 588 14.29 -32.39 -13.66
C GLY A 588 15.64 -32.88 -14.18
N PHE A 589 16.39 -33.66 -13.38
CA PHE A 589 17.72 -34.17 -13.76
C PHE A 589 17.74 -35.70 -13.84
N PRO A 590 17.05 -36.31 -14.82
CA PRO A 590 17.05 -37.77 -14.97
C PRO A 590 18.44 -38.27 -15.40
N ALA A 591 18.81 -39.48 -14.97
CA ALA A 591 20.09 -40.10 -15.32
C ALA A 591 20.29 -40.19 -16.84
N SER A 592 19.19 -40.27 -17.60
CA SER A 592 19.17 -40.29 -19.07
C SER A 592 19.73 -39.03 -19.72
N MET A 593 19.77 -37.89 -19.03
CA MET A 593 20.35 -36.64 -19.58
C MET A 593 21.88 -36.72 -19.75
N GLY A 594 22.52 -37.66 -19.06
CA GLY A 594 23.97 -37.83 -19.06
C GLY A 594 24.69 -36.90 -18.08
N ARG A 595 25.81 -37.40 -17.54
CA ARG A 595 26.58 -36.73 -16.48
C ARG A 595 27.11 -35.35 -16.89
N GLU A 596 27.53 -35.20 -18.14
CA GLU A 596 28.05 -33.93 -18.64
C GLU A 596 26.99 -32.83 -18.61
N LYS A 597 25.79 -33.12 -19.15
CA LYS A 597 24.66 -32.18 -19.13
C LYS A 597 24.17 -31.93 -17.70
N PHE A 598 24.22 -32.94 -16.83
CA PHE A 598 23.92 -32.79 -15.40
C PHE A 598 24.90 -31.83 -14.70
N LEU A 599 26.21 -32.03 -14.87
CA LEU A 599 27.23 -31.13 -14.30
C LEU A 599 27.03 -29.69 -14.76
N LEU A 600 26.75 -29.51 -16.05
CA LEU A 600 26.57 -28.18 -16.63
C LEU A 600 25.31 -27.49 -16.11
N LEU A 601 24.16 -28.16 -16.15
CA LEU A 601 22.87 -27.54 -15.80
C LEU A 601 22.64 -27.44 -14.29
N ALA A 602 23.16 -28.39 -13.49
CA ALA A 602 22.96 -28.37 -12.04
C ALA A 602 24.03 -27.55 -11.30
N PHE A 603 25.24 -27.44 -11.85
CA PHE A 603 26.38 -26.83 -11.16
C PHE A 603 27.19 -25.86 -12.02
N GLY A 604 26.75 -25.45 -13.22
CA GLY A 604 27.52 -24.52 -14.07
C GLY A 604 28.94 -25.01 -14.37
N SER A 605 29.14 -26.33 -14.42
CA SER A 605 30.48 -26.95 -14.40
C SER A 605 30.61 -27.99 -15.49
N LYS A 606 31.80 -28.09 -16.09
CA LYS A 606 32.13 -29.11 -17.11
C LYS A 606 32.86 -30.29 -16.50
N THR A 607 33.53 -30.09 -15.37
CA THR A 607 34.24 -31.15 -14.64
C THR A 607 33.80 -31.26 -13.18
N ASN A 608 34.10 -32.41 -12.57
CA ASN A 608 33.90 -32.60 -11.13
C ASN A 608 34.71 -31.63 -10.29
N ALA A 609 35.95 -31.33 -10.69
CA ALA A 609 36.83 -30.44 -9.94
C ALA A 609 36.25 -29.02 -9.88
N GLU A 610 35.71 -28.54 -11.00
CA GLU A 610 35.00 -27.26 -11.07
C GLU A 610 33.77 -27.25 -10.17
N ALA A 611 32.95 -28.30 -10.25
CA ALA A 611 31.75 -28.39 -9.45
C ALA A 611 32.07 -28.42 -7.95
N ILE A 612 33.16 -29.07 -7.56
CA ILE A 612 33.65 -29.05 -6.17
C ILE A 612 34.12 -27.64 -5.78
N ASN A 613 34.84 -26.95 -6.66
CA ASN A 613 35.31 -25.60 -6.37
C ASN A 613 34.15 -24.61 -6.19
N GLN A 614 33.17 -24.64 -7.09
CA GLN A 614 32.02 -23.76 -7.05
C GLN A 614 31.10 -24.06 -5.86
N LEU A 615 30.90 -25.34 -5.53
CA LEU A 615 29.95 -25.73 -4.49
C LEU A 615 30.53 -25.64 -3.08
N TYR A 616 31.84 -25.83 -2.93
CA TYR A 616 32.47 -25.95 -1.61
C TYR A 616 33.64 -25.00 -1.41
N VAL A 617 34.62 -24.98 -2.31
CA VAL A 617 35.88 -24.22 -2.08
C VAL A 617 35.64 -22.71 -2.05
N TYR A 618 35.02 -22.14 -3.09
CA TYR A 618 34.80 -20.69 -3.13
C TYR A 618 33.86 -20.21 -2.02
N PRO A 619 32.73 -20.88 -1.74
CA PRO A 619 31.88 -20.53 -0.60
C PRO A 619 32.62 -20.60 0.74
N GLU A 620 33.47 -21.61 0.96
CA GLU A 620 34.26 -21.74 2.18
C GLU A 620 35.26 -20.59 2.34
N LEU A 621 36.05 -20.29 1.31
CA LEU A 621 37.01 -19.19 1.34
C LEU A 621 36.32 -17.83 1.54
N ARG A 622 35.15 -17.63 0.91
CA ARG A 622 34.33 -16.43 1.13
C ARG A 622 33.78 -16.38 2.55
N SER A 623 33.35 -17.51 3.12
CA SER A 623 32.87 -17.58 4.50
C SER A 623 33.97 -17.20 5.48
N GLN A 624 35.18 -17.74 5.30
CA GLN A 624 36.34 -17.40 6.12
C GLN A 624 36.65 -15.90 6.06
N TYR A 625 36.71 -15.30 4.87
CA TYR A 625 36.88 -13.85 4.73
C TYR A 625 35.75 -13.07 5.42
N MET A 626 34.48 -13.43 5.19
CA MET A 626 33.33 -12.73 5.80
C MET A 626 33.29 -12.83 7.33
N GLU A 627 33.76 -13.94 7.90
CA GLU A 627 33.84 -14.16 9.34
C GLU A 627 35.03 -13.46 10.00
N ASP A 628 36.06 -13.15 9.21
CA ASP A 628 37.26 -12.39 9.56
C ASP A 628 37.01 -10.88 9.45
N ILE A 629 36.18 -10.38 10.37
CA ILE A 629 35.78 -8.98 10.41
C ILE A 629 36.95 -8.00 10.62
N GLU A 630 38.09 -8.47 11.13
CA GLU A 630 39.28 -7.65 11.32
C GLU A 630 39.96 -7.31 9.98
N ALA A 631 39.92 -8.23 9.01
CA ALA A 631 40.47 -8.03 7.66
C ALA A 631 39.68 -7.03 6.81
N HIS A 632 38.46 -6.66 7.20
CA HIS A 632 37.61 -5.77 6.42
C HIS A 632 38.01 -4.30 6.54
N TYR A 633 37.62 -3.65 7.63
CA TYR A 633 37.87 -2.23 7.90
C TYR A 633 38.81 -2.02 9.09
N GLY A 634 39.44 -3.07 9.62
CA GLY A 634 40.47 -2.93 10.65
C GLY A 634 41.74 -2.29 10.09
N THR A 635 42.41 -1.48 10.91
CA THR A 635 43.76 -0.95 10.61
C THR A 635 44.69 -1.23 11.78
N GLN A 636 45.99 -0.99 11.61
CA GLN A 636 46.94 -1.12 12.73
C GLN A 636 46.66 -0.15 13.87
N ASP A 637 46.06 1.01 13.57
CA ASP A 637 45.84 2.09 14.53
C ASP A 637 44.41 2.14 15.10
N VAL A 638 43.43 1.58 14.38
CA VAL A 638 42.01 1.57 14.76
C VAL A 638 41.39 0.21 14.41
N SER A 639 40.90 -0.51 15.42
CA SER A 639 40.29 -1.83 15.24
C SER A 639 38.87 -1.73 14.66
N ILE A 640 38.38 -2.83 14.08
CA ILE A 640 36.97 -2.91 13.65
C ILE A 640 36.02 -2.76 14.84
N TYR A 641 36.39 -3.24 16.02
CA TYR A 641 35.57 -3.16 17.22
C TYR A 641 35.40 -1.71 17.71
N GLU A 642 36.41 -0.87 17.56
CA GLU A 642 36.29 0.58 17.84
C GLU A 642 35.32 1.26 16.86
N LYS A 643 35.32 0.85 15.59
CA LYS A 643 34.38 1.37 14.58
C LYS A 643 32.94 0.92 14.88
N LEU A 644 32.75 -0.35 15.24
CA LEU A 644 31.44 -0.86 15.67
C LEU A 644 30.95 -0.19 16.96
N ALA A 645 31.85 0.11 17.90
CA ALA A 645 31.52 0.87 19.12
C ALA A 645 31.03 2.28 18.78
N ALA A 646 31.72 2.99 17.88
CA ALA A 646 31.29 4.32 17.43
C ALA A 646 29.92 4.28 16.73
N LEU A 647 29.64 3.24 15.92
CA LEU A 647 28.32 3.07 15.30
C LEU A 647 27.22 2.72 16.33
N ALA A 648 27.53 1.89 17.33
CA ALA A 648 26.59 1.59 18.42
C ALA A 648 26.33 2.82 19.31
N GLU A 649 27.34 3.67 19.53
CA GLU A 649 27.19 4.95 20.20
C GLU A 649 26.24 5.89 19.46
N LEU A 650 26.23 5.91 18.12
CA LEU A 650 25.22 6.66 17.36
C LEU A 650 23.79 6.16 17.61
N GLN A 651 23.60 4.83 17.72
CA GLN A 651 22.29 4.25 18.06
C GLN A 651 21.86 4.65 19.48
N TYR A 652 22.80 4.66 20.42
CA TYR A 652 22.55 5.11 21.80
C TYR A 652 22.16 6.59 21.85
N ASN A 653 22.96 7.46 21.23
CA ASN A 653 22.80 8.92 21.28
C ASN A 653 21.52 9.41 20.58
N ASN A 654 21.05 8.67 19.57
CA ASN A 654 19.85 9.03 18.81
C ASN A 654 18.64 8.17 19.16
N PHE A 655 18.67 7.40 20.25
CA PHE A 655 17.53 6.59 20.68
C PHE A 655 16.36 7.48 21.12
N LYS A 656 15.27 7.47 20.35
CA LYS A 656 14.02 8.18 20.70
C LYS A 656 12.88 7.18 20.81
N SER A 657 12.07 7.32 21.86
CA SER A 657 11.03 6.33 22.14
C SER A 657 9.93 6.85 23.07
N ILE A 658 8.66 6.78 22.64
CA ILE A 658 7.50 7.29 23.39
C ILE A 658 6.27 6.39 23.23
N ASN A 659 5.54 6.15 24.34
CA ASN A 659 4.24 5.47 24.33
C ASN A 659 3.12 6.50 24.42
N VAL A 660 2.26 6.52 23.41
CA VAL A 660 1.18 7.49 23.29
C VAL A 660 -0.16 6.83 23.02
N SER A 661 -1.22 7.50 23.46
CA SER A 661 -2.57 7.36 22.94
C SER A 661 -2.94 8.65 22.19
N HIS A 662 -4.01 8.63 21.42
CA HIS A 662 -4.57 9.86 20.86
C HIS A 662 -6.08 9.98 21.09
N LEU A 663 -6.57 11.21 21.14
CA LEU A 663 -7.96 11.55 20.89
C LEU A 663 -8.00 12.22 19.52
N LEU A 664 -8.63 11.56 18.56
CA LEU A 664 -8.89 12.07 17.22
C LEU A 664 -10.25 12.78 17.21
N VAL A 665 -10.27 14.04 16.78
CA VAL A 665 -11.50 14.73 16.37
C VAL A 665 -11.60 14.64 14.84
N TYR A 666 -12.69 14.13 14.30
CA TYR A 666 -12.79 13.87 12.87
C TYR A 666 -14.19 14.09 12.31
N PHE A 667 -14.30 14.11 10.97
CA PHE A 667 -15.57 14.11 10.25
C PHE A 667 -15.88 12.71 9.68
N ASP A 668 -17.17 12.41 9.62
CA ASP A 668 -17.72 11.19 9.01
C ASP A 668 -19.03 11.62 8.34
N GLN A 669 -18.96 12.38 7.26
CA GLN A 669 -20.10 12.95 6.54
C GLN A 669 -20.87 11.85 5.80
N ASN A 670 -20.13 10.94 5.13
CA ASN A 670 -20.73 9.84 4.38
C ASN A 670 -21.32 8.75 5.30
N GLY A 671 -20.90 8.70 6.56
CA GLY A 671 -21.44 7.80 7.57
C GLY A 671 -20.98 6.35 7.46
N ASP A 672 -19.87 6.09 6.77
CA ASP A 672 -19.29 4.76 6.61
C ASP A 672 -18.49 4.31 7.84
N GLY A 673 -18.26 5.22 8.79
CA GLY A 673 -17.55 4.96 10.04
C GLY A 673 -16.03 5.07 9.94
N THR A 674 -15.51 5.51 8.79
CA THR A 674 -14.13 5.92 8.57
C THR A 674 -14.02 7.44 8.59
N PRO A 675 -12.88 8.01 9.04
CA PRO A 675 -12.69 9.44 8.96
C PRO A 675 -12.56 9.94 7.52
N ASP A 676 -13.27 11.02 7.21
CA ASP A 676 -13.10 11.79 5.97
C ASP A 676 -11.92 12.76 6.09
N ASN A 677 -11.32 13.12 4.95
CA ASN A 677 -10.29 14.16 4.91
C ASN A 677 -10.88 15.52 5.35
N PRO A 678 -10.40 16.12 6.45
CA PRO A 678 -10.93 17.38 6.93
C PRO A 678 -10.73 18.53 5.95
N GLN A 679 -9.59 18.58 5.25
CA GLN A 679 -9.28 19.65 4.32
C GLN A 679 -10.23 19.60 3.11
N GLU A 680 -10.41 18.42 2.51
CA GLU A 680 -11.36 18.23 1.42
C GLU A 680 -12.77 18.66 1.82
N TYR A 681 -13.23 18.28 3.02
CA TYR A 681 -14.54 18.69 3.52
C TYR A 681 -14.63 20.21 3.71
N LEU A 682 -13.64 20.83 4.35
CA LEU A 682 -13.65 22.28 4.60
C LEU A 682 -13.63 23.10 3.30
N ASP A 683 -12.97 22.61 2.25
CA ASP A 683 -12.92 23.27 0.94
C ASP A 683 -14.29 23.31 0.22
N THR A 684 -15.26 22.49 0.65
CA THR A 684 -16.64 22.53 0.14
C THR A 684 -17.51 23.63 0.79
N LEU A 685 -17.03 24.24 1.88
CA LEU A 685 -17.81 25.16 2.71
C LEU A 685 -17.43 26.63 2.49
N ASP A 686 -18.33 27.54 2.86
CA ASP A 686 -18.00 28.96 2.85
C ASP A 686 -17.09 29.35 4.03
N ALA A 687 -16.41 30.50 3.89
CA ALA A 687 -15.45 30.96 4.90
C ALA A 687 -16.06 31.20 6.30
N ALA A 688 -17.37 31.50 6.39
CA ALA A 688 -18.03 31.73 7.67
C ALA A 688 -18.33 30.41 8.38
N ALA A 689 -18.75 29.38 7.65
CA ALA A 689 -18.93 28.03 8.15
C ALA A 689 -17.59 27.42 8.60
N VAL A 690 -16.53 27.57 7.80
CA VAL A 690 -15.18 27.13 8.18
C VAL A 690 -14.71 27.80 9.47
N ALA A 691 -14.92 29.11 9.61
CA ALA A 691 -14.56 29.83 10.84
C ALA A 691 -15.37 29.34 12.06
N GLN A 692 -16.67 29.06 11.89
CA GLN A 692 -17.50 28.52 12.96
C GLN A 692 -17.05 27.12 13.40
N ILE A 693 -16.67 26.26 12.44
CA ILE A 693 -16.14 24.93 12.72
C ILE A 693 -14.82 25.04 13.50
N LYS A 694 -13.84 25.83 13.01
CA LYS A 694 -12.55 25.99 13.68
C LYS A 694 -12.69 26.56 15.11
N ALA A 695 -13.55 27.56 15.30
CA ALA A 695 -13.83 28.11 16.63
C ALA A 695 -14.49 27.07 17.55
N GLY A 696 -15.49 26.34 17.05
CA GLY A 696 -16.16 25.30 17.83
C GLY A 696 -15.27 24.10 18.15
N LEU A 697 -14.26 23.80 17.33
CA LEU A 697 -13.26 22.79 17.64
C LEU A 697 -12.40 23.20 18.84
N VAL A 698 -11.95 24.46 18.88
CA VAL A 698 -11.21 25.00 20.04
C VAL A 698 -12.04 24.89 21.32
N GLU A 699 -13.31 25.33 21.27
CA GLU A 699 -14.24 25.23 22.40
C GLU A 699 -14.50 23.77 22.82
N LEU A 700 -14.61 22.84 21.87
CA LEU A 700 -14.76 21.41 22.15
C LEU A 700 -13.54 20.87 22.90
N VAL A 701 -12.33 21.20 22.45
CA VAL A 701 -11.09 20.72 23.09
C VAL A 701 -10.93 21.30 24.50
N GLU A 702 -11.26 22.58 24.70
CA GLU A 702 -11.35 23.19 26.04
C GLU A 702 -12.31 22.43 26.94
N LEU A 703 -13.51 22.11 26.44
CA LEU A 703 -14.52 21.40 27.20
C LEU A 703 -14.09 19.97 27.54
N VAL A 704 -13.46 19.26 26.61
CA VAL A 704 -12.89 17.92 26.85
C VAL A 704 -11.84 17.99 27.95
N TYR A 705 -10.95 18.99 27.91
CA TYR A 705 -9.92 19.19 28.93
C TYR A 705 -10.52 19.49 30.31
N ASP A 706 -11.47 20.41 30.42
CA ASP A 706 -12.12 20.73 31.69
C ASP A 706 -12.84 19.51 32.29
N ARG A 707 -13.42 18.66 31.44
CA ARG A 707 -14.18 17.48 31.89
C ARG A 707 -13.30 16.31 32.28
N ILE A 708 -12.11 16.17 31.68
CA ILE A 708 -11.23 15.03 31.95
C ILE A 708 -10.82 14.94 33.42
N GLY A 709 -10.72 16.08 34.11
CA GLY A 709 -10.41 16.18 35.53
C GLY A 709 -11.47 15.58 36.46
N ASN A 710 -12.67 15.29 35.95
CA ASN A 710 -13.73 14.61 36.70
C ASN A 710 -13.55 13.08 36.76
N TYR A 711 -12.58 12.52 36.02
CA TYR A 711 -12.32 11.10 35.94
C TYR A 711 -11.03 10.73 36.68
N THR A 712 -10.90 9.46 37.06
CA THR A 712 -9.75 8.97 37.85
C THR A 712 -8.45 8.85 37.04
N GLY A 713 -8.48 9.12 35.73
CA GLY A 713 -7.31 9.11 34.86
C GLY A 713 -7.66 9.52 33.43
N HIS A 714 -6.67 10.08 32.71
CA HIS A 714 -6.86 10.68 31.39
C HIS A 714 -7.43 9.68 30.36
N ALA A 715 -6.84 8.48 30.21
CA ALA A 715 -7.30 7.50 29.23
C ALA A 715 -8.75 7.03 29.46
N ALA A 716 -9.11 6.75 30.72
CA ALA A 716 -10.48 6.38 31.08
C ALA A 716 -11.45 7.55 30.85
N GLY A 717 -11.03 8.78 31.15
CA GLY A 717 -11.81 9.99 30.91
C GLY A 717 -12.05 10.24 29.42
N LEU A 718 -11.00 10.22 28.59
CA LEU A 718 -11.10 10.40 27.13
C LEU A 718 -11.97 9.33 26.48
N THR A 719 -11.83 8.06 26.91
CA THR A 719 -12.69 6.96 26.44
C THR A 719 -14.16 7.22 26.79
N ALA A 720 -14.45 7.62 28.03
CA ALA A 720 -15.80 7.92 28.47
C ALA A 720 -16.40 9.13 27.75
N ILE A 721 -15.60 10.20 27.56
CA ILE A 721 -16.00 11.42 26.85
C ILE A 721 -16.29 11.10 25.39
N ALA A 722 -15.40 10.41 24.67
CA ALA A 722 -15.62 10.03 23.28
C ALA A 722 -16.89 9.16 23.12
N SER A 723 -17.11 8.22 24.04
CA SER A 723 -18.34 7.41 24.06
C SER A 723 -19.59 8.25 24.33
N GLU A 724 -19.58 9.13 25.33
CA GLU A 724 -20.70 10.02 25.66
C GLU A 724 -21.02 10.97 24.49
N PHE A 725 -19.99 11.57 23.90
CA PHE A 725 -20.08 12.46 22.76
C PHE A 725 -20.69 11.78 21.53
N ASN A 726 -20.17 10.62 21.12
CA ASN A 726 -20.69 9.90 19.95
C ASN A 726 -22.10 9.32 20.20
N ASN A 727 -22.47 9.09 21.46
CA ASN A 727 -23.83 8.69 21.83
C ASN A 727 -24.82 9.87 21.82
N SER A 728 -24.35 11.12 21.78
CA SER A 728 -25.20 12.32 21.70
C SER A 728 -25.67 12.63 20.28
N GLY A 729 -26.84 13.23 20.15
CA GLY A 729 -27.38 13.71 18.87
C GLY A 729 -27.08 15.19 18.59
N ARG A 730 -27.30 15.61 17.35
CA ARG A 730 -27.21 17.01 16.89
C ARG A 730 -28.37 17.87 17.38
N ILE A 731 -29.47 17.28 17.82
CA ILE A 731 -30.64 18.03 18.29
C ILE A 731 -30.54 18.24 19.79
N GLU A 732 -30.51 19.50 20.22
CA GLU A 732 -30.55 19.86 21.64
C GLU A 732 -31.85 19.36 22.29
N ARG A 733 -31.71 18.67 23.42
CA ARG A 733 -32.83 18.10 24.20
C ARG A 733 -32.62 18.34 25.68
N GLY A 734 -33.71 18.29 26.45
CA GLY A 734 -33.70 18.49 27.89
C GLY A 734 -33.93 19.95 28.31
N SER A 735 -33.85 20.23 29.60
CA SER A 735 -33.91 21.58 30.17
C SER A 735 -33.08 21.69 31.45
N VAL A 736 -32.20 22.71 31.49
CA VAL A 736 -31.48 23.14 32.72
C VAL A 736 -32.30 24.12 33.56
N THR A 737 -33.54 24.39 33.17
CA THR A 737 -34.50 25.20 33.93
C THR A 737 -35.75 24.38 34.27
N PRO A 738 -36.47 24.65 35.37
CA PRO A 738 -37.65 23.87 35.75
C PRO A 738 -38.72 23.81 34.64
N PRO A 739 -39.29 22.62 34.33
CA PRO A 739 -38.94 21.31 34.90
C PRO A 739 -37.58 20.82 34.37
N TYR A 740 -36.67 20.48 35.29
CA TYR A 740 -35.32 20.00 34.95
C TYR A 740 -35.39 18.65 34.24
N ASP A 741 -34.67 18.52 33.13
CA ASP A 741 -34.53 17.31 32.32
C ASP A 741 -33.10 17.29 31.74
N TYR A 742 -32.16 16.68 32.46
CA TYR A 742 -30.76 16.69 32.06
C TYR A 742 -30.50 15.60 31.01
N GLN A 743 -30.02 16.00 29.85
CA GLN A 743 -29.70 15.13 28.71
C GLN A 743 -28.29 15.43 28.21
N ILE A 744 -27.61 14.45 27.62
CA ILE A 744 -26.24 14.60 27.11
C ILE A 744 -26.15 15.62 25.97
N GLU A 745 -27.23 15.79 25.21
CA GLU A 745 -27.33 16.75 24.11
C GLU A 745 -27.22 18.21 24.58
N GLN A 746 -27.53 18.52 25.85
CA GLN A 746 -27.33 19.87 26.39
C GLN A 746 -25.87 20.30 26.42
N LEU A 747 -24.97 19.32 26.41
CA LEU A 747 -23.54 19.54 26.48
C LEU A 747 -22.90 19.41 25.10
N TRP A 748 -23.31 18.41 24.31
CA TRP A 748 -22.58 18.02 23.12
C TRP A 748 -23.23 18.43 21.80
N SER A 749 -24.55 18.74 21.79
CA SER A 749 -25.27 18.90 20.52
C SER A 749 -24.78 20.06 19.66
N GLU A 750 -24.24 21.13 20.25
CA GLU A 750 -23.67 22.25 19.51
C GLU A 750 -22.45 21.84 18.67
N TYR A 751 -21.54 21.03 19.24
CA TYR A 751 -20.37 20.50 18.54
C TYR A 751 -20.74 19.39 17.55
N ARG A 752 -21.72 18.55 17.88
CA ARG A 752 -22.23 17.54 16.95
C ARG A 752 -22.82 18.18 15.69
N LYS A 753 -23.47 19.35 15.79
CA LYS A 753 -23.98 20.10 14.63
C LYS A 753 -22.88 20.62 13.70
N LEU A 754 -21.66 20.77 14.20
CA LEU A 754 -20.48 21.14 13.40
C LEU A 754 -19.88 19.93 12.67
N GLY A 755 -20.39 18.72 12.89
CA GLY A 755 -19.98 17.50 12.21
C GLY A 755 -18.95 16.66 12.95
N PHE A 756 -18.44 17.12 14.11
CA PHE A 756 -17.36 16.43 14.82
C PHE A 756 -17.78 15.07 15.36
N TYR A 757 -16.83 14.13 15.31
CA TYR A 757 -16.80 12.84 16.00
C TYR A 757 -15.52 12.72 16.82
N LEU A 758 -15.56 11.89 17.87
CA LEU A 758 -14.40 11.66 18.74
C LEU A 758 -13.99 10.20 18.75
N LYS A 759 -12.70 9.91 18.61
CA LYS A 759 -12.17 8.54 18.73
C LYS A 759 -10.95 8.56 19.64
N PHE A 760 -10.99 7.81 20.73
CA PHE A 760 -9.82 7.62 21.59
C PHE A 760 -9.21 6.25 21.31
N GLU A 761 -7.92 6.22 20.98
CA GLU A 761 -7.19 4.99 20.68
C GLU A 761 -5.84 4.98 21.38
N THR A 762 -5.46 3.82 21.89
CA THR A 762 -4.11 3.57 22.38
C THR A 762 -3.27 3.03 21.23
N ILE A 763 -2.14 3.67 20.96
CA ILE A 763 -1.17 3.13 20.01
C ILE A 763 -0.47 1.96 20.71
N SER A 764 -0.67 0.76 20.16
CA SER A 764 -0.23 -0.50 20.79
C SER A 764 1.30 -0.67 20.78
N SER A 765 1.97 -0.04 19.82
CA SER A 765 3.42 -0.05 19.66
C SER A 765 4.02 1.27 20.16
N GLN A 766 5.20 1.18 20.74
CA GLN A 766 6.00 2.36 21.07
C GLN A 766 6.41 3.07 19.77
N ILE A 767 6.27 4.40 19.73
CA ILE A 767 6.71 5.21 18.60
C ILE A 767 8.18 5.56 18.80
N THR A 768 9.00 5.22 17.82
CA THR A 768 10.45 5.42 17.78
C THR A 768 10.85 6.35 16.63
N ASN A 769 12.09 6.84 16.63
CA ASN A 769 12.67 7.56 15.48
C ASN A 769 12.75 6.71 14.18
N THR A 770 12.45 5.40 14.25
CA THR A 770 12.39 4.50 13.09
C THR A 770 10.97 4.09 12.69
N SER A 771 9.95 4.48 13.47
CA SER A 771 8.57 4.03 13.26
C SER A 771 7.90 4.58 12.00
N ASN A 772 8.47 5.63 11.39
CA ASN A 772 7.92 6.27 10.20
C ASN A 772 8.82 6.19 8.96
N PHE A 773 9.79 5.26 8.96
CA PHE A 773 10.55 4.99 7.75
C PHE A 773 9.61 4.52 6.66
N ILE A 774 9.73 5.13 5.47
CA ILE A 774 8.86 4.86 4.32
C ILE A 774 8.94 3.41 3.82
N THR A 775 9.96 2.68 4.26
CA THR A 775 10.18 1.27 3.95
C THR A 775 9.50 0.31 4.93
N GLY A 776 8.92 0.84 6.00
CA GLY A 776 8.11 0.07 6.94
C GLY A 776 6.83 -0.47 6.30
N SER A 777 6.33 -1.60 6.82
CA SER A 777 5.08 -2.23 6.36
C SER A 777 3.84 -1.35 6.55
N SER A 778 3.93 -0.36 7.43
CA SER A 778 2.94 0.68 7.67
C SER A 778 3.67 1.90 8.22
N VAL A 779 3.40 3.07 7.65
CA VAL A 779 3.85 4.35 8.18
C VAL A 779 2.73 4.98 9.01
N LEU A 780 3.11 5.78 10.00
CA LEU A 780 2.18 6.61 10.75
C LEU A 780 1.88 7.88 9.94
N ASP A 781 0.74 8.51 10.24
CA ASP A 781 0.46 9.84 9.72
C ASP A 781 1.61 10.81 10.09
N PRO A 782 2.18 11.57 9.13
CA PRO A 782 3.32 12.45 9.38
C PRO A 782 3.05 13.51 10.44
N VAL A 783 1.85 14.07 10.50
CA VAL A 783 1.47 15.11 11.48
C VAL A 783 1.49 14.53 12.88
N PHE A 784 0.84 13.37 13.07
CA PHE A 784 0.84 12.63 14.33
C PHE A 784 2.26 12.19 14.76
N TYR A 785 3.03 11.62 13.84
CA TYR A 785 4.38 11.14 14.11
C TYR A 785 5.33 12.28 14.50
N ASN A 786 5.39 13.34 13.69
CA ASN A 786 6.25 14.48 13.93
C ASN A 786 5.94 15.13 15.28
N ARG A 787 4.65 15.22 15.65
CA ARG A 787 4.27 15.73 16.95
C ARG A 787 4.69 14.81 18.09
N ALA A 788 4.53 13.49 17.95
CA ALA A 788 4.98 12.53 18.96
C ALA A 788 6.49 12.62 19.21
N MET A 789 7.29 12.80 18.16
CA MET A 789 8.74 13.00 18.29
C MET A 789 9.09 14.35 18.95
N ALA A 790 8.42 15.43 18.57
CA ALA A 790 8.60 16.72 19.23
C ALA A 790 8.23 16.68 20.72
N LEU A 791 7.16 15.96 21.07
CA LEU A 791 6.75 15.76 22.47
C LEU A 791 7.77 14.93 23.24
N GLN A 792 8.34 13.90 22.62
CA GLN A 792 9.41 13.10 23.22
C GLN A 792 10.63 13.97 23.56
N GLU A 793 11.08 14.83 22.64
CA GLU A 793 12.21 15.74 22.89
C GLU A 793 11.94 16.73 24.04
N GLN A 794 10.71 17.26 24.11
CA GLN A 794 10.31 18.17 25.20
C GLN A 794 10.31 17.46 26.56
N LEU A 795 9.82 16.22 26.61
CA LEU A 795 9.71 15.44 27.84
C LEU A 795 11.07 14.97 28.39
N VAL A 796 12.07 14.75 27.53
CA VAL A 796 13.44 14.41 27.95
C VAL A 796 14.07 15.51 28.80
N ALA A 797 13.70 16.78 28.58
CA ALA A 797 14.23 17.92 29.35
C ALA A 797 13.65 18.04 30.78
N ILE A 798 12.62 17.26 31.11
CA ILE A 798 12.01 17.22 32.44
C ILE A 798 12.69 16.10 33.22
N GLU A 799 13.15 16.35 34.45
CA GLU A 799 13.85 15.32 35.24
C GLU A 799 12.89 14.36 35.96
N ASP A 800 11.79 14.88 36.54
CA ASP A 800 10.86 14.12 37.39
C ASP A 800 9.75 13.42 36.60
N ASP A 801 9.70 12.09 36.61
CA ASP A 801 8.71 11.29 35.87
C ASP A 801 7.27 11.50 36.36
N ASP A 802 7.08 11.73 37.67
CA ASP A 802 5.76 12.05 38.22
C ASP A 802 5.25 13.42 37.73
N ALA A 803 6.17 14.29 37.26
CA ALA A 803 5.85 15.54 36.60
C ALA A 803 5.70 15.41 35.07
N LYS A 804 6.14 14.28 34.48
CA LYS A 804 6.08 14.01 33.03
C LYS A 804 4.81 13.30 32.60
N PHE A 805 4.30 12.35 33.40
CA PHE A 805 3.26 11.43 32.93
C PHE A 805 2.08 11.28 33.89
N PRO A 806 0.86 11.03 33.36
CA PRO A 806 0.49 11.16 31.94
C PRO A 806 0.42 12.64 31.52
N LEU A 807 0.93 12.96 30.33
CA LEU A 807 0.84 14.30 29.74
C LEU A 807 -0.16 14.31 28.58
N LEU A 808 -1.25 15.04 28.75
CA LEU A 808 -2.15 15.37 27.65
C LEU A 808 -1.60 16.60 26.91
N ASP A 809 -1.10 16.39 25.71
CA ASP A 809 -0.59 17.42 24.84
C ASP A 809 -1.74 18.14 24.13
N LEU A 810 -1.93 19.39 24.52
CA LEU A 810 -2.85 20.34 23.90
C LEU A 810 -2.10 21.44 23.14
N TYR A 811 -0.87 21.16 22.70
CA TYR A 811 -0.07 22.06 21.87
C TYR A 811 0.39 23.35 22.60
N GLY A 812 1.01 23.16 23.77
CA GLY A 812 1.71 24.22 24.53
C GLY A 812 0.89 24.90 25.63
N THR A 813 -0.43 24.92 25.46
CA THR A 813 -1.58 25.20 26.36
C THR A 813 -2.79 25.13 25.43
N VAL A 814 -4.02 24.89 25.92
CA VAL A 814 -5.30 24.86 25.16
C VAL A 814 -5.18 25.22 23.67
N ILE A 815 -5.54 24.28 22.78
CA ILE A 815 -5.41 24.42 21.33
C ILE A 815 -6.03 25.73 20.82
N THR A 816 -5.35 26.39 19.89
CA THR A 816 -5.81 27.65 19.28
C THR A 816 -6.15 27.45 17.81
N GLU A 817 -6.95 28.32 17.21
CA GLU A 817 -7.26 28.26 15.77
C GLU A 817 -5.99 28.23 14.90
N THR A 818 -4.95 28.99 15.30
CA THR A 818 -3.67 29.02 14.60
C THR A 818 -2.88 27.71 14.69
N ALA A 819 -3.11 26.91 15.74
CA ALA A 819 -2.43 25.63 15.93
C ALA A 819 -3.19 24.47 15.27
N LEU A 820 -4.46 24.63 14.88
CA LEU A 820 -5.28 23.54 14.33
C LEU A 820 -4.65 22.89 13.09
N ASP A 821 -4.03 23.69 12.23
CA ASP A 821 -3.42 23.19 11.00
C ASP A 821 -2.15 22.34 11.30
N GLU A 822 -1.49 22.55 12.45
CA GLU A 822 -0.32 21.76 12.89
C GLU A 822 -0.70 20.37 13.41
N VAL A 823 -1.99 20.11 13.64
CA VAL A 823 -2.49 18.87 14.26
C VAL A 823 -3.45 18.11 13.34
N MET A 824 -3.76 18.69 12.18
CA MET A 824 -4.69 18.18 11.19
C MET A 824 -3.97 17.24 10.22
N SER A 825 -4.42 16.00 10.17
CA SER A 825 -4.08 15.02 9.15
C SER A 825 -5.28 14.77 8.23
N ASP A 826 -5.09 13.89 7.24
CA ASP A 826 -6.17 13.35 6.41
C ASP A 826 -7.22 12.56 7.21
N PHE A 827 -6.98 12.27 8.48
CA PHE A 827 -7.92 11.57 9.36
C PHE A 827 -8.65 12.50 10.34
N GLY A 828 -8.19 13.74 10.53
CA GLY A 828 -8.72 14.62 11.57
C GLY A 828 -7.64 15.33 12.39
N TRP A 829 -8.05 15.86 13.55
CA TRP A 829 -7.18 16.59 14.47
C TRP A 829 -6.71 15.69 15.61
N HIS A 830 -5.40 15.54 15.75
CA HIS A 830 -4.77 14.66 16.73
C HIS A 830 -4.41 15.38 18.04
N LEU A 831 -5.01 14.95 19.15
CA LEU A 831 -4.59 15.31 20.51
C LEU A 831 -3.87 14.13 21.15
N ILE A 832 -2.64 14.33 21.61
CA ILE A 832 -1.76 13.22 22.03
C ILE A 832 -1.75 13.10 23.55
N LEU A 833 -1.90 11.88 24.07
CA LEU A 833 -1.69 11.54 25.47
C LEU A 833 -0.42 10.72 25.60
N ALA A 834 0.66 11.32 26.07
CA ALA A 834 1.89 10.61 26.39
C ALA A 834 1.75 9.90 27.75
N THR A 835 2.14 8.62 27.79
CA THR A 835 1.96 7.77 28.98
C THR A 835 3.28 7.29 29.58
N SER A 836 4.32 7.13 28.76
CA SER A 836 5.69 6.86 29.19
C SER A 836 6.68 7.10 28.04
N MET A 837 7.98 7.11 28.35
CA MET A 837 9.07 7.08 27.38
C MET A 837 9.94 5.84 27.59
N GLY A 838 10.65 5.43 26.53
CA GLY A 838 11.73 4.47 26.67
C GLY A 838 12.99 5.17 27.15
N GLU A 839 13.71 4.55 28.09
CA GLU A 839 15.00 5.05 28.58
C GLU A 839 16.17 4.37 27.87
N THR A 840 17.28 5.09 27.71
CA THR A 840 18.54 4.48 27.29
C THR A 840 19.08 3.58 28.40
N THR A 841 19.62 2.41 28.03
CA THR A 841 20.24 1.48 28.98
C THR A 841 21.75 1.63 28.93
N SER A 842 22.38 1.99 30.06
CA SER A 842 23.85 2.11 30.16
C SER A 842 24.54 0.75 30.06
N ALA A 843 25.69 0.72 29.37
CA ALA A 843 26.55 -0.45 29.22
C ALA A 843 27.62 -0.59 30.32
N VAL A 844 27.60 0.27 31.35
CA VAL A 844 28.55 0.21 32.48
C VAL A 844 28.42 -1.10 33.25
N PHE A 845 29.54 -1.78 33.47
CA PHE A 845 29.66 -2.96 34.31
C PHE A 845 31.09 -3.10 34.82
N SER A 846 31.30 -3.08 36.14
CA SER A 846 32.66 -3.05 36.71
C SER A 846 33.18 -4.46 37.01
N ALA A 847 34.51 -4.60 37.09
CA ALA A 847 35.13 -5.85 37.53
C ALA A 847 34.73 -6.23 38.97
N ALA A 848 34.41 -5.24 39.81
CA ALA A 848 33.95 -5.47 41.17
C ALA A 848 32.56 -6.11 41.24
N ASP A 849 31.73 -5.94 40.21
CA ASP A 849 30.40 -6.55 40.12
C ASP A 849 30.44 -8.01 39.62
N ASP A 850 31.61 -8.48 39.18
CA ASP A 850 31.86 -9.85 38.72
C ASP A 850 32.59 -10.68 39.79
N GLU A 851 31.93 -10.89 40.93
CA GLU A 851 32.52 -11.58 42.10
C GLU A 851 33.05 -13.00 41.79
N ASP A 852 32.49 -13.66 40.77
CA ASP A 852 32.83 -15.03 40.35
C ASP A 852 33.77 -15.09 39.13
N GLY A 853 34.16 -13.95 38.55
CA GLY A 853 35.00 -13.88 37.33
C GLY A 853 34.34 -14.53 36.12
N LYS A 854 33.01 -14.45 36.03
CA LYS A 854 32.19 -15.14 35.02
C LYS A 854 32.29 -14.48 33.63
N TYR A 855 32.63 -13.20 33.58
CA TYR A 855 32.58 -12.41 32.34
C TYR A 855 33.96 -12.02 31.81
N VAL A 856 34.92 -12.93 32.00
CA VAL A 856 36.27 -12.91 31.41
C VAL A 856 36.38 -14.10 30.47
N SER A 857 36.98 -13.90 29.30
CA SER A 857 37.09 -14.95 28.30
C SER A 857 37.98 -16.08 28.82
N SER A 858 37.57 -17.32 28.51
CA SER A 858 38.32 -18.52 28.90
C SER A 858 39.53 -18.77 27.98
N SER A 859 39.52 -18.20 26.77
CA SER A 859 40.60 -18.30 25.78
C SER A 859 41.59 -17.14 25.87
N ASP A 860 41.15 -15.97 26.35
CA ASP A 860 41.98 -14.79 26.59
C ASP A 860 41.59 -14.07 27.89
N GLU A 861 42.40 -14.21 28.95
CA GLU A 861 42.17 -13.56 30.25
C GLU A 861 42.18 -12.02 30.20
N THR A 862 42.62 -11.42 29.08
CA THR A 862 42.60 -9.97 28.87
C THR A 862 41.29 -9.46 28.26
N LEU A 863 40.49 -10.35 27.65
CA LEU A 863 39.22 -10.02 27.02
C LEU A 863 38.05 -10.20 28.01
N ASN A 864 37.28 -9.14 28.25
CA ASN A 864 36.23 -9.12 29.27
C ASN A 864 35.13 -8.10 28.93
N VAL A 865 34.02 -8.12 29.69
CA VAL A 865 32.89 -7.18 29.50
C VAL A 865 33.00 -5.90 30.34
N TYR A 866 34.13 -5.64 30.99
CA TYR A 866 34.22 -4.56 31.97
C TYR A 866 34.30 -3.18 31.29
N ASN A 867 33.51 -2.25 31.82
CA ASN A 867 33.40 -0.87 31.38
C ASN A 867 32.98 -0.01 32.59
N GLU A 868 33.92 0.74 33.16
CA GLU A 868 33.67 1.56 34.36
C GLU A 868 33.37 3.03 34.03
N ASP A 869 33.74 3.49 32.84
CA ASP A 869 33.87 4.92 32.52
C ASP A 869 32.97 5.40 31.35
N SER A 870 32.30 4.49 30.63
CA SER A 870 31.45 4.84 29.48
C SER A 870 30.02 4.29 29.60
N GLU A 871 29.01 5.13 29.33
CA GLU A 871 27.62 4.67 29.26
C GLU A 871 27.30 3.85 28.00
N THR A 872 28.16 3.93 26.98
CA THR A 872 28.02 3.23 25.70
C THR A 872 28.87 1.95 25.66
N LEU A 873 28.57 1.06 24.71
CA LEU A 873 29.35 -0.16 24.50
C LEU A 873 30.79 0.17 24.07
N THR A 874 31.77 -0.42 24.75
CA THR A 874 33.19 -0.26 24.39
C THR A 874 33.64 -1.29 23.36
N ALA A 875 34.74 -1.02 22.67
CA ALA A 875 35.36 -1.97 21.73
C ALA A 875 35.63 -3.34 22.39
N SER A 876 36.13 -3.37 23.62
CA SER A 876 36.40 -4.61 24.36
C SER A 876 35.13 -5.40 24.68
N GLN A 877 34.03 -4.73 25.06
CA GLN A 877 32.72 -5.39 25.27
C GLN A 877 32.18 -6.01 23.97
N ILE A 878 32.36 -5.33 22.84
CA ILE A 878 31.92 -5.80 21.52
C ILE A 878 32.78 -6.97 21.05
N GLU A 879 34.10 -6.88 21.20
CA GLU A 879 35.05 -7.95 20.89
C GLU A 879 34.75 -9.19 21.73
N PHE A 880 34.54 -9.03 23.04
CA PHE A 880 34.13 -10.13 23.93
C PHE A 880 32.83 -10.77 23.43
N TYR A 881 31.83 -9.95 23.10
CA TYR A 881 30.54 -10.45 22.63
C TYR A 881 30.67 -11.28 21.35
N LEU A 882 31.36 -10.76 20.34
CA LEU A 882 31.51 -11.41 19.04
C LEU A 882 32.39 -12.67 19.11
N THR A 883 33.43 -12.66 19.93
CA THR A 883 34.33 -13.80 20.12
C THR A 883 33.64 -14.92 20.90
N GLU A 884 33.05 -14.63 22.05
CA GLU A 884 32.40 -15.65 22.89
C GLU A 884 31.11 -16.18 22.28
N GLN A 885 30.43 -15.40 21.43
CA GLN A 885 29.25 -15.87 20.71
C GLN A 885 29.57 -17.03 19.75
N LYS A 886 30.81 -17.08 19.22
CA LYS A 886 31.27 -18.16 18.35
C LYS A 886 31.67 -19.44 19.13
N SER A 887 31.75 -19.38 20.47
CA SER A 887 32.08 -20.54 21.29
C SER A 887 30.92 -21.55 21.36
N ASP A 888 31.22 -22.81 21.67
CA ASP A 888 30.21 -23.88 21.83
C ASP A 888 29.18 -23.57 22.94
N GLU A 889 29.58 -22.80 23.96
CA GLU A 889 28.75 -22.44 25.10
C GLU A 889 27.90 -21.18 24.83
N GLY A 890 28.27 -20.41 23.79
CA GLY A 890 27.71 -19.10 23.47
C GLY A 890 28.09 -18.01 24.47
N VAL A 891 27.69 -16.78 24.19
CA VAL A 891 28.01 -15.63 25.05
C VAL A 891 26.98 -15.46 26.17
N VAL A 892 27.48 -15.20 27.38
CA VAL A 892 26.66 -14.80 28.53
C VAL A 892 27.08 -13.40 28.97
N LEU A 893 26.13 -12.47 28.99
CA LEU A 893 26.37 -11.07 29.38
C LEU A 893 25.59 -10.69 30.65
N PRO A 894 26.08 -9.71 31.43
CA PRO A 894 25.26 -9.03 32.43
C PRO A 894 24.00 -8.43 31.81
N THR A 895 22.89 -8.33 32.56
CA THR A 895 21.59 -7.91 32.02
C THR A 895 21.64 -6.56 31.32
N ASN A 896 22.27 -5.54 31.90
CA ASN A 896 22.35 -4.20 31.30
C ASN A 896 23.19 -4.20 30.01
N VAL A 897 24.33 -4.90 30.01
CA VAL A 897 25.20 -5.06 28.83
C VAL A 897 24.45 -5.82 27.72
N GLN A 898 23.72 -6.89 28.07
CA GLN A 898 22.88 -7.63 27.14
C GLN A 898 21.82 -6.74 26.49
N THR A 899 21.13 -5.92 27.27
CA THR A 899 20.13 -4.96 26.77
C THR A 899 20.77 -3.91 25.88
N ALA A 900 21.93 -3.36 26.25
CA ALA A 900 22.67 -2.41 25.42
C ALA A 900 23.11 -3.04 24.08
N VAL A 901 23.62 -4.28 24.09
CA VAL A 901 23.93 -5.04 22.87
C VAL A 901 22.69 -5.19 22.00
N THR A 902 21.56 -5.60 22.58
CA THR A 902 20.31 -5.78 21.83
C THR A 902 19.80 -4.48 21.20
N ASN A 903 19.88 -3.36 21.91
CA ASN A 903 19.32 -2.10 21.44
C ASN A 903 20.24 -1.34 20.48
N TYR A 904 21.56 -1.45 20.65
CA TYR A 904 22.52 -0.56 19.96
C TYR A 904 23.48 -1.29 19.03
N LEU A 905 23.94 -2.49 19.39
CA LEU A 905 24.86 -3.26 18.54
C LEU A 905 24.13 -4.13 17.53
N THR A 906 23.02 -4.77 17.91
CA THR A 906 22.26 -5.63 16.99
C THR A 906 21.81 -4.90 15.72
N PRO A 907 21.29 -3.65 15.75
CA PRO A 907 20.95 -2.92 14.51
C PRO A 907 22.18 -2.71 13.61
N VAL A 908 23.33 -2.37 14.20
CA VAL A 908 24.61 -2.22 13.49
C VAL A 908 25.03 -3.54 12.86
N LEU A 909 25.04 -4.64 13.62
CA LEU A 909 25.40 -5.96 13.09
C LEU A 909 24.40 -6.47 12.03
N THR A 910 23.11 -6.18 12.19
CA THR A 910 22.08 -6.52 11.20
C THR A 910 22.37 -5.84 9.87
N ARG A 911 22.71 -4.55 9.90
CA ARG A 911 23.12 -3.80 8.71
C ARG A 911 24.46 -4.28 8.16
N TYR A 912 25.44 -4.55 9.02
CA TYR A 912 26.78 -5.01 8.63
C TYR A 912 26.74 -6.39 7.94
N ASN A 913 25.86 -7.28 8.40
CA ASN A 913 25.69 -8.62 7.87
C ASN A 913 24.64 -8.70 6.74
N ASN A 914 24.03 -7.58 6.35
CA ASN A 914 23.08 -7.54 5.24
C ASN A 914 23.79 -7.86 3.92
N THR A 915 23.08 -8.48 2.97
CA THR A 915 23.55 -8.81 1.62
C THR A 915 24.23 -7.66 0.89
N TYR A 916 23.72 -6.42 0.97
CA TYR A 916 24.36 -5.27 0.30
C TYR A 916 25.70 -4.91 0.93
N MET A 917 25.83 -5.03 2.25
CA MET A 917 27.09 -4.80 2.94
C MET A 917 28.10 -5.92 2.65
N GLN A 918 27.67 -7.18 2.67
CA GLN A 918 28.51 -8.33 2.28
C GLN A 918 29.03 -8.17 0.85
N ARG A 919 28.19 -7.69 -0.08
CA ARG A 919 28.62 -7.38 -1.44
C ARG A 919 29.63 -6.24 -1.48
N GLU A 920 29.45 -5.19 -0.69
CA GLU A 920 30.42 -4.08 -0.59
C GLU A 920 31.77 -4.54 0.00
N LEU A 921 31.76 -5.51 0.92
CA LEU A 921 32.99 -6.13 1.44
C LEU A 921 33.74 -6.91 0.36
N ILE A 922 33.03 -7.64 -0.51
CA ILE A 922 33.64 -8.27 -1.70
C ILE A 922 34.16 -7.21 -2.68
N PHE A 923 33.39 -6.16 -2.95
CA PHE A 923 33.84 -5.08 -3.83
C PHE A 923 35.07 -4.35 -3.29
N SER A 924 35.21 -4.24 -1.97
CA SER A 924 36.38 -3.66 -1.33
C SER A 924 37.63 -4.52 -1.54
N LEU A 925 37.50 -5.85 -1.49
CA LEU A 925 38.57 -6.80 -1.77
C LEU A 925 39.15 -6.64 -3.19
N VAL A 926 38.30 -6.26 -4.16
CA VAL A 926 38.69 -6.08 -5.57
C VAL A 926 38.69 -4.63 -6.04
N SER A 927 38.81 -3.68 -5.10
CA SER A 927 38.64 -2.25 -5.41
C SER A 927 39.77 -1.65 -6.27
N ASP A 928 40.97 -2.24 -6.26
CA ASP A 928 42.15 -1.82 -7.02
C ASP A 928 42.24 -2.44 -8.42
N VAL A 929 41.11 -2.86 -8.98
CA VAL A 929 41.04 -3.48 -10.30
C VAL A 929 41.30 -2.47 -11.43
N ASP A 930 42.06 -2.90 -12.45
CA ASP A 930 42.27 -2.17 -13.70
C ASP A 930 41.53 -2.87 -14.84
N PHE A 931 40.56 -2.18 -15.45
CA PHE A 931 39.76 -2.68 -16.57
C PHE A 931 40.41 -2.32 -17.90
N ALA A 932 40.36 -3.24 -18.87
CA ALA A 932 40.85 -2.94 -20.22
C ALA A 932 39.97 -1.91 -20.96
N ASP A 933 38.66 -1.92 -20.69
CA ASP A 933 37.72 -0.90 -21.18
C ASP A 933 37.83 0.38 -20.34
N ALA A 934 38.00 1.53 -21.00
CA ALA A 934 38.17 2.83 -20.34
C ALA A 934 36.98 3.26 -19.47
N ASN A 935 35.77 2.76 -19.76
CA ASN A 935 34.57 3.01 -18.97
C ASN A 935 34.34 1.96 -17.87
N GLY A 936 35.09 0.85 -17.86
CA GLY A 936 34.88 -0.25 -16.90
C GLY A 936 34.96 0.20 -15.44
N ALA A 937 35.93 1.06 -15.12
CA ALA A 937 36.06 1.63 -13.77
C ALA A 937 34.87 2.51 -13.37
N SER A 938 34.36 3.35 -14.28
CA SER A 938 33.16 4.15 -14.05
C SER A 938 31.93 3.25 -13.89
N ARG A 939 31.85 2.17 -14.68
CA ARG A 939 30.73 1.25 -14.61
C ARG A 939 30.70 0.52 -13.27
N PHE A 940 31.86 0.08 -12.78
CA PHE A 940 32.01 -0.51 -11.46
C PHE A 940 31.65 0.48 -10.34
N ALA A 941 32.12 1.74 -10.43
CA ALA A 941 31.80 2.78 -9.45
C ALA A 941 30.28 2.99 -9.33
N ASN A 942 29.56 3.08 -10.45
CA ASN A 942 28.10 3.20 -10.45
C ASN A 942 27.42 1.97 -9.82
N ILE A 943 27.88 0.74 -10.12
CA ILE A 943 27.34 -0.47 -9.48
C ILE A 943 27.53 -0.43 -7.96
N ARG A 944 28.69 0.05 -7.48
CA ARG A 944 28.93 0.25 -6.05
C ARG A 944 27.99 1.29 -5.48
N GLU A 945 27.86 2.46 -6.09
CA GLU A 945 26.94 3.50 -5.63
C GLU A 945 25.48 3.01 -5.56
N ILE A 946 25.01 2.26 -6.55
CA ILE A 946 23.69 1.61 -6.50
C ILE A 946 23.59 0.66 -5.29
N ASN A 947 24.61 -0.17 -5.07
CA ASN A 947 24.65 -1.07 -3.92
C ASN A 947 24.60 -0.30 -2.58
N LEU A 948 25.25 0.86 -2.50
CA LEU A 948 25.19 1.73 -1.31
C LEU A 948 23.80 2.35 -1.13
N ARG A 949 23.18 2.88 -2.20
CA ARG A 949 21.79 3.38 -2.15
C ARG A 949 20.81 2.30 -1.74
N GLN A 950 21.00 1.06 -2.22
CA GLN A 950 20.19 -0.09 -1.82
C GLN A 950 20.40 -0.48 -0.36
N LEU A 951 21.64 -0.42 0.16
CA LEU A 951 21.92 -0.59 1.59
C LEU A 951 21.22 0.47 2.43
N ASP A 952 21.11 1.70 1.92
CA ASP A 952 20.38 2.81 2.53
C ASP A 952 18.86 2.78 2.28
N GLU A 953 18.39 1.79 1.52
CA GLU A 953 17.00 1.67 1.04
C GLU A 953 16.46 2.96 0.38
N TYR A 954 17.38 3.77 -0.16
CA TYR A 954 17.17 5.08 -0.76
C TYR A 954 16.64 6.15 0.22
N MET A 955 16.87 6.01 1.53
CA MET A 955 16.45 6.98 2.55
C MET A 955 17.43 8.14 2.77
N LEU A 956 18.57 8.13 2.07
CA LEU A 956 19.58 9.19 2.08
C LEU A 956 19.69 9.88 0.71
N SER A 957 18.64 9.82 -0.12
CA SER A 957 18.64 10.46 -1.43
C SER A 957 18.52 11.99 -1.27
N ALA A 958 19.30 12.74 -2.04
CA ALA A 958 19.22 14.20 -2.08
C ALA A 958 18.07 14.72 -2.96
N ASP A 959 17.63 13.91 -3.93
CA ASP A 959 16.58 14.27 -4.90
C ASP A 959 15.23 13.63 -4.54
N GLY A 960 15.25 12.46 -3.88
CA GLY A 960 14.10 11.69 -3.43
C GLY A 960 13.84 11.83 -1.93
N VAL A 961 13.86 10.71 -1.21
CA VAL A 961 13.62 10.66 0.23
C VAL A 961 14.91 10.93 1.00
N PHE A 962 14.90 11.98 1.83
CA PHE A 962 15.94 12.24 2.83
C PHE A 962 15.35 12.17 4.24
N ASP A 963 15.45 11.00 4.88
CA ASP A 963 14.97 10.83 6.25
C ASP A 963 16.07 11.23 7.25
N GLN A 964 15.84 12.32 7.99
CA GLN A 964 16.80 12.83 8.95
C GLN A 964 17.07 11.85 10.11
N ASN A 965 16.05 11.13 10.59
CA ASN A 965 16.25 10.14 11.66
C ASN A 965 17.11 8.97 11.17
N TYR A 966 16.91 8.55 9.91
CA TYR A 966 17.77 7.55 9.28
C TYR A 966 19.21 8.07 9.13
N ALA A 967 19.38 9.32 8.69
CA ALA A 967 20.68 9.97 8.56
C ALA A 967 21.43 10.08 9.90
N ASP A 968 20.73 10.38 10.99
CA ASP A 968 21.33 10.47 12.33
C ASP A 968 21.84 9.11 12.82
N LEU A 969 21.19 8.01 12.41
CA LEU A 969 21.56 6.65 12.78
C LEU A 969 22.63 6.03 11.86
N TYR A 970 22.58 6.32 10.56
CA TYR A 970 23.34 5.59 9.54
C TYR A 970 24.05 6.48 8.52
N GLY A 971 23.81 7.79 8.46
CA GLY A 971 24.39 8.69 7.46
C GLY A 971 25.92 8.77 7.52
N SER A 972 26.53 8.56 8.69
CA SER A 972 27.98 8.50 8.85
C SER A 972 28.56 7.08 8.75
N TRP A 973 27.78 6.07 8.37
CA TRP A 973 28.16 4.65 8.37
C TRP A 973 29.53 4.39 7.73
N PHE A 974 29.68 4.76 6.45
CA PHE A 974 30.95 4.55 5.75
C PHE A 974 32.04 5.55 6.16
N THR A 975 31.67 6.72 6.67
CA THR A 975 32.65 7.67 7.23
C THR A 975 33.35 7.06 8.45
N VAL A 976 32.59 6.39 9.33
CA VAL A 976 33.12 5.69 10.50
C VAL A 976 33.91 4.44 10.08
N LEU A 977 33.34 3.60 9.20
CA LEU A 977 34.02 2.37 8.77
C LEU A 977 35.32 2.66 8.01
N LYS A 978 35.39 3.71 7.20
CA LYS A 978 36.60 4.06 6.43
C LYS A 978 37.58 4.95 7.19
N ALA A 979 37.30 5.31 8.44
CA ALA A 979 38.20 6.13 9.23
C ALA A 979 39.58 5.45 9.37
N GLY A 980 40.65 6.16 8.98
CA GLY A 980 42.03 5.67 9.07
C GLY A 980 42.52 4.80 7.90
N LEU A 981 41.66 4.48 6.93
CA LEU A 981 42.02 3.91 5.62
C LEU A 981 42.36 5.05 4.64
#